data_AF-M7WCS9-F1
#
_entry.id   AF-M7WCS9-F1
#
_cell.length_a   1.000
_cell.length_b   1.000
_cell.length_c   1.000
_cell.angle_alpha   90.00
_cell.angle_beta   90.00
_cell.angle_gamma   90.00
#
_symmetry.space_group_name_H-M   'P 1'
#
loop_
_entity.id
_entity.type
_entity.pdbx_description
1 polymer ?
#
loop_
_entity_poly.entity_id
_entity_poly.type
_entity_poly.pdbx_seq_one_letter_code
_entity_poly.pdbx_strand_id
1 'polypeptide(L)'
;MHRRPNEPYHPPSSPFQSRPDASPTPQRPQGPGYAGGGQGSTQMQPQPSYHSHRSQDPYDETANLYGFYAAEDNASTTSHTALNMPVTEKDYYHSPPPASQHLLSPHYSPSHQIPAYPPPPSPSAHYIPMPSPHGYFPPQPLFSPSFQPGAYYESSSHYAQARQAVMERREQKKVELVDGHLVLELNVPRSLKQISRFAGEDLREESGKLRYTAVTDDPDDFTRQRYRLRQVLAGRQTELFICCTMYNEDEELFCRTFRSVIKNIQHLQSRTKSKTWGVESWKKVVVCIVSDGRAKINPRTLKILGLQGVYQDGVMKDSVEGRDTQAHVFEYTTQVMVDSDGTVKAGISPIQVIFCLKEQNQKKLNSHRWAFNAFAPQLRPNVCVLIDVGTKPASDSIYKLWKAFDKHPHVGGACGEITVDLAKGWRNLVNPLVAAQNFEYKMSHILDKSLESVFGFISVLPGAFSAYRYKALLGDPLQAYFAGEKMHQPGNIASLSDSNMYLAEDRILCFEIVTKKREAWVLRFVKGAQASTDVPDSVAEFISQRRRWMNGAFFAALYATTHYYRVWTSGQNVFRCMWLSIIFLYNAITLIFSFLGLSSFYLAFYFLCTSATSDASKDPFGGYGSDVIDVANWVYVATIGVCIVCALGNKPSGSRWWYILVMLVFAALFGIAIYCTGWVVYNSVPHTVAGWKDIKDLLATSAFRNLVISIGATLGLYIMSSLLHLDPWHVLTCFVQYMMYLPSFMIVLQIYAFANLHDLAWGTKGDTTVKDLGGTKKTKTADGKEVLEVAVPTKDEDIDELWQHMKQDIATPQTKTKSKRSADQKQADHFANIRTNTLLFYLGANLCLAIVFSSTKLWTKILHVDGSVSYYSIAIFWAVAGLSAFRFIGSTMYLVMRLFGH
;
A
#
# COMPACT_ATOMS: atom_id res chain seq x y z
N MET A 1 0.50 -35.34 53.00
CA MET A 1 1.59 -35.84 53.89
C MET A 1 2.86 -35.91 53.02
N HIS A 2 4.05 -35.45 53.41
CA HIS A 2 4.54 -34.97 54.71
C HIS A 2 5.39 -33.67 54.61
N ARG A 3 5.36 -32.90 55.71
CA ARG A 3 6.39 -31.98 56.24
C ARG A 3 6.99 -30.85 55.37
N ARG A 4 6.32 -29.68 55.49
CA ARG A 4 6.90 -28.37 55.93
C ARG A 4 7.61 -28.52 57.31
N PRO A 5 8.37 -27.55 57.90
CA PRO A 5 8.18 -26.08 57.78
C PRO A 5 9.42 -25.13 57.89
N ASN A 6 9.13 -23.81 57.70
CA ASN A 6 9.58 -22.57 58.37
C ASN A 6 11.05 -22.43 58.91
N GLU A 7 11.69 -21.25 58.96
CA GLU A 7 11.35 -20.04 59.76
C GLU A 7 12.08 -18.73 59.30
N PRO A 8 11.82 -17.53 59.90
CA PRO A 8 11.91 -16.22 59.21
C PRO A 8 12.91 -15.17 59.77
N TYR A 9 12.82 -13.93 59.23
CA TYR A 9 13.06 -12.57 59.83
C TYR A 9 13.66 -12.47 61.26
N HIS A 10 14.58 -11.55 61.65
CA HIS A 10 14.65 -10.09 61.39
C HIS A 10 16.05 -9.46 61.82
N PRO A 11 16.31 -8.14 62.14
CA PRO A 11 17.50 -7.36 61.70
C PRO A 11 18.55 -7.03 62.81
N PRO A 12 19.14 -5.81 62.95
CA PRO A 12 20.11 -5.04 62.12
C PRO A 12 21.50 -4.80 62.79
N SER A 13 22.51 -4.28 62.07
CA SER A 13 23.69 -3.62 62.70
C SER A 13 24.49 -2.65 61.79
N SER A 14 25.07 -1.63 62.44
CA SER A 14 26.17 -0.73 62.02
C SER A 14 26.83 -0.20 63.32
N PRO A 15 27.83 0.71 63.37
CA PRO A 15 28.66 1.34 62.31
C PRO A 15 30.19 1.31 62.62
N PHE A 16 31.04 1.99 61.84
CA PHE A 16 32.30 2.60 62.34
C PHE A 16 32.83 3.75 61.44
N GLN A 17 33.04 4.94 62.06
CA GLN A 17 34.05 6.04 61.85
C GLN A 17 34.61 6.42 60.44
N SER A 18 35.02 7.68 60.13
CA SER A 18 34.87 9.01 60.75
C SER A 18 35.32 10.17 59.80
N ARG A 19 34.88 11.41 60.09
CA ARG A 19 35.16 12.73 59.44
C ARG A 19 36.59 13.30 59.75
N PRO A 20 37.02 14.55 59.38
CA PRO A 20 36.31 15.75 58.86
C PRO A 20 36.99 16.41 57.61
N ASP A 21 37.02 17.74 57.44
CA ASP A 21 36.02 18.66 56.82
C ASP A 21 36.74 19.96 56.30
N ALA A 22 36.03 20.87 55.58
CA ALA A 22 36.33 22.32 55.31
C ALA A 22 37.23 22.80 54.13
N SER A 23 36.90 24.02 53.63
CA SER A 23 37.62 24.86 52.63
C SER A 23 37.92 26.25 53.22
N PRO A 24 38.99 26.97 52.80
CA PRO A 24 38.77 28.28 52.16
C PRO A 24 39.84 28.74 51.14
N THR A 25 39.53 29.81 50.39
CA THR A 25 40.42 30.71 49.59
C THR A 25 41.34 31.59 50.48
N PRO A 26 42.28 32.46 49.98
CA PRO A 26 42.65 32.86 48.59
C PRO A 26 44.20 32.92 48.31
N GLN A 27 44.59 33.53 47.17
CA GLN A 27 45.84 34.29 46.84
C GLN A 27 46.62 33.86 45.58
N ARG A 28 47.13 34.88 44.85
CA ARG A 28 48.03 34.82 43.67
C ARG A 28 49.37 35.44 44.07
N PRO A 29 50.50 35.08 43.44
CA PRO A 29 51.20 36.10 42.64
C PRO A 29 51.96 35.59 41.38
N GLN A 30 52.16 36.52 40.43
CA GLN A 30 53.35 36.79 39.55
C GLN A 30 54.19 35.58 39.04
N GLY A 31 54.41 35.40 37.72
CA GLY A 31 55.26 36.21 36.81
C GLY A 31 56.56 35.44 36.48
N PRO A 32 57.42 35.76 35.47
CA PRO A 32 57.48 36.86 34.46
C PRO A 32 57.38 36.33 32.99
N GLY A 33 57.57 37.06 31.87
CA GLY A 33 57.84 38.49 31.58
C GLY A 33 58.20 38.72 30.08
N TYR A 34 58.54 39.96 29.70
CA TYR A 34 59.02 40.44 28.37
C TYR A 34 58.00 40.41 27.19
N ALA A 35 57.95 41.38 26.25
CA ALA A 35 58.54 42.72 26.14
C ALA A 35 57.71 43.60 25.16
N GLY A 36 58.02 44.91 25.06
CA GLY A 36 57.28 45.94 24.30
C GLY A 36 57.19 45.78 22.77
N GLY A 37 56.69 46.76 22.00
CA GLY A 37 56.26 48.13 22.33
C GLY A 37 56.26 49.03 21.07
N GLY A 38 55.61 50.20 21.12
CA GLY A 38 55.45 51.17 20.01
C GLY A 38 54.07 51.10 19.35
N GLN A 39 53.13 52.05 19.57
CA GLN A 39 53.10 53.47 19.11
C GLN A 39 53.25 53.56 17.58
N GLY A 40 52.45 54.28 16.80
CA GLY A 40 51.50 55.40 16.91
C GLY A 40 51.31 55.92 15.46
N SER A 41 50.54 56.94 15.09
CA SER A 41 49.73 57.92 15.81
C SER A 41 48.99 58.82 14.79
N THR A 42 47.70 59.08 15.00
CA THR A 42 47.07 60.43 14.87
C THR A 42 46.72 61.05 13.49
N GLN A 43 45.50 61.63 13.45
CA GLN A 43 45.04 62.89 12.83
C GLN A 43 44.15 62.96 11.55
N MET A 44 43.19 63.89 11.67
CA MET A 44 42.49 64.73 10.67
C MET A 44 41.24 64.25 9.90
N GLN A 45 40.11 64.87 10.28
CA GLN A 45 38.97 65.33 9.46
C GLN A 45 39.41 66.30 8.32
N PRO A 46 38.57 66.71 7.32
CA PRO A 46 37.10 66.80 7.36
C PRO A 46 36.29 66.41 6.10
N GLN A 47 34.96 66.53 6.28
CA GLN A 47 33.81 66.73 5.36
C GLN A 47 34.06 67.45 4.00
N PRO A 48 33.13 67.42 2.99
CA PRO A 48 31.68 67.66 3.20
C PRO A 48 30.59 67.05 2.24
N SER A 49 29.34 67.05 2.73
CA SER A 49 28.05 67.34 2.01
C SER A 49 27.58 66.42 0.85
N TYR A 50 26.31 66.32 0.39
CA TYR A 50 24.99 66.95 0.66
C TYR A 50 23.92 65.83 0.87
N HIS A 51 22.98 65.90 1.83
CA HIS A 51 21.59 66.43 1.73
C HIS A 51 20.68 65.76 0.66
N SER A 52 19.69 64.94 1.08
CA SER A 52 18.23 65.23 1.27
C SER A 52 17.38 65.08 -0.01
N HIS A 53 16.15 64.53 -0.02
CA HIS A 53 15.04 64.55 0.94
C HIS A 53 14.44 63.12 1.19
N ARG A 54 13.75 62.77 2.29
CA ARG A 54 12.52 63.33 2.91
C ARG A 54 11.34 63.32 1.91
N SER A 55 10.10 62.98 2.20
CA SER A 55 9.32 62.81 3.45
C SER A 55 8.11 61.90 3.09
N GLN A 56 7.20 61.41 3.95
CA GLN A 56 6.99 61.50 5.39
C GLN A 56 5.94 60.41 5.72
N ASP A 57 6.06 59.71 6.85
CA ASP A 57 4.89 59.07 7.50
C ASP A 57 3.93 60.18 8.00
N PRO A 58 2.82 59.88 8.71
CA PRO A 58 3.05 59.67 10.16
C PRO A 58 1.98 58.89 10.98
N TYR A 59 2.43 58.48 12.18
CA TYR A 59 1.68 58.36 13.45
C TYR A 59 0.54 57.31 13.58
N ASP A 60 0.40 56.59 14.71
CA ASP A 60 1.33 56.46 15.84
C ASP A 60 1.09 55.22 16.73
N GLU A 61 2.14 54.90 17.51
CA GLU A 61 2.19 54.48 18.93
C GLU A 61 0.99 53.77 19.64
N THR A 62 1.20 52.93 20.67
CA THR A 62 2.33 52.89 21.65
C THR A 62 2.56 51.49 22.24
N ALA A 63 3.84 51.16 22.54
CA ALA A 63 4.40 50.66 23.82
C ALA A 63 3.79 49.40 24.54
N ASN A 64 4.49 48.55 25.30
CA ASN A 64 5.89 48.38 25.75
C ASN A 64 6.01 46.99 26.48
N LEU A 65 7.16 46.35 26.81
CA LEU A 65 8.58 46.43 26.43
C LEU A 65 9.32 45.16 26.96
N TYR A 66 10.59 44.97 26.57
CA TYR A 66 11.62 44.04 27.09
C TYR A 66 11.49 42.53 26.74
N GLY A 67 12.49 41.82 26.17
CA GLY A 67 13.78 42.20 25.60
C GLY A 67 14.99 41.53 26.28
N PHE A 68 15.82 40.78 25.52
CA PHE A 68 17.30 40.91 25.44
C PHE A 68 17.98 39.81 24.57
N TYR A 69 18.74 40.23 23.53
CA TYR A 69 19.97 39.68 22.90
C TYR A 69 19.98 38.24 22.30
N ALA A 70 20.31 37.97 21.02
CA ALA A 70 21.48 38.32 20.16
C ALA A 70 22.70 37.39 20.39
N ALA A 71 23.53 36.99 19.41
CA ALA A 71 23.58 37.18 17.95
C ALA A 71 24.13 35.88 17.27
N GLU A 72 23.69 35.53 16.06
CA GLU A 72 24.46 35.58 14.78
C GLU A 72 25.89 35.01 14.76
N ASP A 73 26.16 34.14 13.77
CA ASP A 73 27.25 34.41 12.83
C ASP A 73 27.00 33.75 11.45
N ASN A 74 27.32 34.48 10.38
CA ASN A 74 27.16 34.06 8.97
C ASN A 74 28.53 33.85 8.32
N ALA A 75 28.67 32.85 7.44
CA ALA A 75 29.76 32.84 6.45
C ALA A 75 29.36 32.08 5.17
N SER A 76 29.88 32.54 4.03
CA SER A 76 29.34 32.28 2.68
C SER A 76 30.19 31.38 1.78
N THR A 77 29.47 30.65 0.92
CA THR A 77 29.76 30.20 -0.46
C THR A 77 31.12 30.54 -1.10
N THR A 78 31.81 29.52 -1.64
CA THR A 78 32.55 29.42 -2.94
C THR A 78 33.32 28.07 -2.92
N SER A 79 33.86 27.48 -3.99
CA SER A 79 33.34 27.02 -5.28
C SER A 79 34.53 26.42 -6.07
N HIS A 80 34.36 25.21 -6.64
CA HIS A 80 35.15 24.57 -7.74
C HIS A 80 36.46 23.76 -7.49
N THR A 81 36.44 22.58 -8.17
CA THR A 81 37.52 21.80 -8.84
C THR A 81 38.41 20.77 -8.11
N ALA A 82 38.18 19.50 -8.48
CA ALA A 82 39.11 18.43 -8.88
C ALA A 82 40.34 18.04 -8.03
N LEU A 83 40.45 16.74 -7.73
CA LEU A 83 41.56 15.89 -8.23
C LEU A 83 41.29 14.37 -8.04
N ASN A 84 41.80 13.57 -8.98
CA ASN A 84 41.99 12.12 -8.82
C ASN A 84 43.17 11.84 -7.88
N MET A 85 43.14 10.75 -7.10
CA MET A 85 44.22 9.72 -7.08
C MET A 85 43.87 8.54 -6.14
N PRO A 86 44.57 7.38 -6.26
CA PRO A 86 44.01 6.07 -5.92
C PRO A 86 44.44 5.55 -4.54
N VAL A 87 43.70 4.56 -4.01
CA VAL A 87 44.23 3.65 -2.99
C VAL A 87 43.81 2.21 -3.32
N THR A 88 44.75 1.30 -3.08
CA THR A 88 44.72 -0.14 -3.38
C THR A 88 43.85 -0.98 -2.45
N GLU A 89 43.40 -2.09 -3.02
CA GLU A 89 42.91 -3.33 -2.41
C GLU A 89 43.62 -3.74 -1.09
N LYS A 90 42.82 -4.05 -0.06
CA LYS A 90 43.06 -5.18 0.87
C LYS A 90 41.85 -5.49 1.76
N ASP A 91 41.71 -6.79 2.01
CA ASP A 91 40.59 -7.53 2.57
C ASP A 91 40.05 -7.09 3.93
N TYR A 92 38.75 -7.32 4.17
CA TYR A 92 38.24 -8.09 5.33
C TYR A 92 36.76 -8.46 5.14
N TYR A 93 36.49 -9.68 4.66
CA TYR A 93 35.20 -10.37 4.82
C TYR A 93 35.47 -11.76 5.40
N HIS A 94 35.02 -12.00 6.64
CA HIS A 94 35.08 -13.34 7.24
C HIS A 94 33.80 -14.12 6.95
N SER A 95 33.89 -15.10 6.05
CA SER A 95 32.95 -16.21 5.95
C SER A 95 33.44 -17.39 6.81
N PRO A 96 32.56 -18.12 7.52
CA PRO A 96 32.94 -19.36 8.18
C PRO A 96 33.12 -20.51 7.16
N PRO A 97 34.03 -21.48 7.42
CA PRO A 97 34.43 -22.50 6.45
C PRO A 97 33.47 -23.72 6.38
N PRO A 98 33.55 -24.54 5.31
CA PRO A 98 32.76 -25.75 5.17
C PRO A 98 33.34 -26.92 6.00
N ALA A 99 32.47 -27.66 6.68
CA ALA A 99 32.84 -28.88 7.39
C ALA A 99 32.42 -30.13 6.61
N SER A 100 33.36 -30.74 5.89
CA SER A 100 33.25 -32.11 5.39
C SER A 100 33.69 -33.09 6.48
N GLN A 101 32.82 -33.96 6.95
CA GLN A 101 33.21 -35.12 7.77
C GLN A 101 32.53 -36.42 7.32
N HIS A 102 33.27 -37.50 7.54
CA HIS A 102 33.02 -38.84 7.00
C HIS A 102 31.85 -39.58 7.66
N LEU A 103 31.36 -40.56 6.91
CA LEU A 103 30.69 -41.78 7.38
C LEU A 103 31.16 -42.24 8.78
N LEU A 104 30.21 -42.43 9.70
CA LEU A 104 30.29 -43.40 10.80
C LEU A 104 28.87 -43.73 11.27
N SER A 105 28.42 -44.97 11.03
CA SER A 105 27.10 -45.46 11.43
C SER A 105 27.08 -45.88 12.91
N PRO A 106 26.04 -45.52 13.68
CA PRO A 106 25.67 -46.25 14.90
C PRO A 106 24.43 -47.12 14.63
N HIS A 107 24.59 -48.43 14.71
CA HIS A 107 23.45 -49.33 14.89
C HIS A 107 22.87 -49.11 16.30
N TYR A 108 21.58 -48.77 16.39
CA TYR A 108 20.75 -49.16 17.53
C TYR A 108 19.27 -49.22 17.12
N SER A 109 18.71 -50.44 17.14
CA SER A 109 17.28 -50.66 17.03
C SER A 109 16.61 -50.45 18.39
N PRO A 110 15.37 -49.93 18.40
CA PRO A 110 14.34 -50.60 19.18
C PRO A 110 13.07 -50.82 18.36
N SER A 111 12.57 -52.05 18.42
CA SER A 111 11.32 -52.50 17.82
C SER A 111 10.09 -51.97 18.56
N HIS A 112 9.16 -51.34 17.85
CA HIS A 112 7.73 -51.40 18.22
C HIS A 112 6.86 -51.50 16.96
N GLN A 113 5.87 -52.39 17.01
CA GLN A 113 5.00 -52.75 15.90
C GLN A 113 3.87 -51.74 15.73
N ILE A 114 3.48 -51.49 14.48
CA ILE A 114 2.24 -50.78 14.13
C ILE A 114 1.34 -51.78 13.35
N PRO A 115 0.06 -51.95 13.71
CA PRO A 115 -0.84 -52.89 13.05
C PRO A 115 -1.28 -52.38 11.66
N ALA A 116 -1.40 -53.31 10.71
CA ALA A 116 -1.86 -53.01 9.35
C ALA A 116 -3.40 -52.98 9.25
N TYR A 117 -3.93 -52.03 8.47
CA TYR A 117 -5.33 -52.02 8.02
C TYR A 117 -5.42 -52.41 6.53
N PRO A 118 -6.48 -53.11 6.08
CA PRO A 118 -6.58 -53.67 4.74
C PRO A 118 -7.07 -52.67 3.67
N PRO A 119 -6.80 -52.93 2.38
CA PRO A 119 -7.30 -52.11 1.26
C PRO A 119 -8.78 -52.41 0.90
N PRO A 120 -9.51 -51.45 0.29
CA PRO A 120 -10.90 -51.64 -0.14
C PRO A 120 -11.03 -52.45 -1.45
N PRO A 121 -12.21 -53.07 -1.70
CA PRO A 121 -12.38 -54.06 -2.78
C PRO A 121 -12.77 -53.48 -4.15
N SER A 122 -12.37 -54.21 -5.20
CA SER A 122 -12.77 -53.98 -6.60
C SER A 122 -14.08 -54.72 -6.94
N PRO A 123 -15.00 -54.14 -7.74
CA PRO A 123 -16.15 -54.86 -8.28
C PRO A 123 -15.87 -55.48 -9.67
N SER A 124 -16.32 -56.71 -9.89
CA SER A 124 -16.24 -57.39 -11.20
C SER A 124 -17.51 -58.21 -11.48
N ALA A 125 -18.14 -57.95 -12.63
CA ALA A 125 -19.30 -58.64 -13.23
C ALA A 125 -19.68 -57.90 -14.53
N HIS A 126 -20.07 -58.51 -15.66
CA HIS A 126 -20.12 -59.91 -16.10
C HIS A 126 -19.81 -59.96 -17.62
N TYR A 127 -19.42 -61.12 -18.14
CA TYR A 127 -19.24 -61.39 -19.58
C TYR A 127 -20.21 -62.52 -19.99
N ILE A 128 -20.87 -62.39 -21.15
CA ILE A 128 -21.61 -63.48 -21.82
C ILE A 128 -21.22 -63.46 -23.32
N PRO A 129 -20.98 -64.60 -24.02
CA PRO A 129 -20.23 -64.61 -25.29
C PRO A 129 -21.01 -65.09 -26.54
N MET A 130 -20.29 -65.13 -27.68
CA MET A 130 -20.58 -65.80 -28.98
C MET A 130 -21.42 -65.01 -30.02
N PRO A 131 -21.34 -65.33 -31.34
CA PRO A 131 -20.13 -65.57 -32.14
C PRO A 131 -20.15 -64.87 -33.54
N SER A 132 -19.01 -64.73 -34.22
CA SER A 132 -18.92 -64.38 -35.65
C SER A 132 -19.30 -65.59 -36.54
N PRO A 133 -19.84 -65.42 -37.78
CA PRO A 133 -18.95 -65.24 -38.94
C PRO A 133 -19.51 -64.54 -40.24
N HIS A 134 -18.59 -64.26 -41.18
CA HIS A 134 -18.75 -64.03 -42.65
C HIS A 134 -19.50 -62.80 -43.21
N GLY A 135 -18.90 -62.13 -44.22
CA GLY A 135 -19.61 -61.22 -45.13
C GLY A 135 -18.77 -60.15 -45.85
N TYR A 136 -18.20 -60.50 -47.01
CA TYR A 136 -17.49 -59.65 -47.99
C TYR A 136 -18.03 -58.21 -48.24
N PHE A 137 -17.12 -57.22 -48.41
CA PHE A 137 -16.81 -56.44 -49.65
C PHE A 137 -16.01 -55.15 -49.32
N PRO A 138 -15.17 -54.59 -50.22
CA PRO A 138 -14.18 -53.56 -49.88
C PRO A 138 -14.67 -52.12 -50.14
N PRO A 139 -14.24 -51.13 -49.33
CA PRO A 139 -14.32 -49.72 -49.68
C PRO A 139 -12.95 -49.08 -50.01
N GLN A 140 -13.02 -48.18 -50.99
CA GLN A 140 -12.04 -47.18 -51.43
C GLN A 140 -11.30 -46.44 -50.29
N PRO A 141 -10.09 -45.89 -50.53
CA PRO A 141 -9.38 -45.07 -49.55
C PRO A 141 -10.11 -43.74 -49.31
N LEU A 142 -10.87 -43.67 -48.21
CA LEU A 142 -11.39 -42.41 -47.68
C LEU A 142 -10.25 -41.58 -47.08
N PHE A 143 -10.21 -40.31 -47.45
CA PHE A 143 -9.32 -39.31 -46.85
C PHE A 143 -9.57 -39.23 -45.34
N SER A 144 -8.59 -39.63 -44.54
CA SER A 144 -8.54 -39.31 -43.11
C SER A 144 -8.16 -37.83 -42.94
N PRO A 145 -9.02 -36.95 -42.39
CA PRO A 145 -8.60 -35.61 -42.03
C PRO A 145 -7.57 -35.70 -40.90
N SER A 146 -6.37 -35.16 -41.13
CA SER A 146 -5.30 -35.14 -40.14
C SER A 146 -5.71 -34.29 -38.93
N PHE A 147 -5.61 -34.90 -37.74
CA PHE A 147 -6.04 -34.30 -36.48
C PHE A 147 -5.03 -33.21 -36.05
N GLN A 148 -5.33 -31.93 -36.33
CA GLN A 148 -4.55 -30.82 -35.79
C GLN A 148 -4.89 -30.59 -34.30
N PRO A 149 -3.91 -30.59 -33.39
CA PRO A 149 -4.16 -30.23 -31.99
C PRO A 149 -4.24 -28.71 -31.80
N GLY A 150 -5.35 -28.20 -31.27
CA GLY A 150 -5.32 -26.99 -30.44
C GLY A 150 -5.67 -25.64 -31.09
N ALA A 151 -6.65 -25.55 -31.98
CA ALA A 151 -7.23 -24.27 -32.41
C ALA A 151 -8.08 -23.60 -31.30
N TYR A 152 -7.43 -23.02 -30.29
CA TYR A 152 -8.09 -22.24 -29.23
C TYR A 152 -8.18 -20.75 -29.60
N TYR A 153 -9.38 -20.31 -29.98
CA TYR A 153 -9.83 -18.91 -30.01
C TYR A 153 -8.80 -17.87 -30.50
N GLU A 154 -8.51 -17.89 -31.80
CA GLU A 154 -8.23 -16.62 -32.47
C GLU A 154 -9.54 -15.86 -32.62
N SER A 155 -9.66 -14.74 -31.91
CA SER A 155 -10.60 -13.70 -32.30
C SER A 155 -10.19 -13.23 -33.70
N SER A 156 -11.06 -13.44 -34.68
CA SER A 156 -10.89 -13.01 -36.07
C SER A 156 -11.00 -11.48 -36.19
N SER A 157 -10.16 -10.73 -35.48
CA SER A 157 -10.08 -9.28 -35.63
C SER A 157 -9.15 -8.93 -36.79
N HIS A 158 -9.47 -7.85 -37.51
CA HIS A 158 -8.65 -7.39 -38.64
C HIS A 158 -7.20 -7.10 -38.22
N TYR A 159 -6.97 -6.69 -36.96
CA TYR A 159 -5.62 -6.55 -36.41
C TYR A 159 -4.85 -7.89 -36.36
N ALA A 160 -5.49 -9.01 -35.99
CA ALA A 160 -4.81 -10.31 -35.94
C ALA A 160 -4.35 -10.77 -37.33
N GLN A 161 -5.18 -10.56 -38.36
CA GLN A 161 -4.87 -10.89 -39.76
C GLN A 161 -3.77 -9.98 -40.33
N ALA A 162 -3.90 -8.66 -40.17
CA ALA A 162 -2.88 -7.70 -40.59
C ALA A 162 -1.54 -7.93 -39.86
N ARG A 163 -1.60 -8.24 -38.56
CA ARG A 163 -0.45 -8.67 -37.77
C ARG A 163 0.21 -9.89 -38.40
N GLN A 164 -0.53 -10.96 -38.68
CA GLN A 164 0.07 -12.15 -39.28
C GLN A 164 0.77 -11.84 -40.61
N ALA A 165 0.10 -11.09 -41.51
CA ALA A 165 0.66 -10.69 -42.79
C ALA A 165 1.95 -9.85 -42.64
N VAL A 166 1.98 -8.87 -41.73
CA VAL A 166 3.20 -8.10 -41.42
C VAL A 166 4.28 -8.98 -40.80
N MET A 167 3.92 -9.92 -39.92
CA MET A 167 4.87 -10.81 -39.25
C MET A 167 5.53 -11.81 -40.21
N GLU A 168 4.87 -12.17 -41.32
CA GLU A 168 5.38 -12.98 -42.42
C GLU A 168 6.29 -12.18 -43.38
N ARG A 169 6.07 -10.87 -43.51
CA ARG A 169 6.89 -9.95 -44.34
C ARG A 169 8.18 -9.43 -43.65
N ARG A 170 8.48 -9.85 -42.42
CA ARG A 170 9.63 -9.33 -41.64
C ARG A 170 10.98 -9.66 -42.26
N GLU A 171 11.81 -8.63 -42.40
CA GLU A 171 13.19 -8.77 -42.86
C GLU A 171 14.10 -9.17 -41.68
N GLN A 172 15.06 -10.07 -41.94
CA GLN A 172 16.10 -10.40 -40.97
C GLN A 172 17.19 -9.34 -41.02
N LYS A 173 17.34 -8.57 -39.94
CA LYS A 173 18.38 -7.56 -39.80
C LYS A 173 19.49 -8.08 -38.88
N LYS A 174 20.75 -7.91 -39.29
CA LYS A 174 21.91 -8.11 -38.42
C LYS A 174 22.05 -6.90 -37.50
N VAL A 175 22.04 -7.15 -36.19
CA VAL A 175 22.12 -6.13 -35.15
C VAL A 175 23.36 -6.41 -34.30
N GLU A 176 24.24 -5.42 -34.17
CA GLU A 176 25.38 -5.47 -33.24
C GLU A 176 24.87 -5.39 -31.80
N LEU A 177 25.45 -6.20 -30.91
CA LEU A 177 25.12 -6.18 -29.48
C LEU A 177 25.72 -4.95 -28.80
N VAL A 178 24.94 -4.29 -27.95
CA VAL A 178 25.40 -3.15 -27.14
C VAL A 178 25.74 -3.66 -25.75
N ASP A 179 27.04 -3.65 -25.38
CA ASP A 179 27.55 -4.23 -24.13
C ASP A 179 27.13 -5.70 -23.89
N GLY A 180 26.91 -6.47 -24.97
CA GLY A 180 26.43 -7.87 -24.90
C GLY A 180 24.91 -8.02 -24.84
N HIS A 181 24.15 -6.93 -24.98
CA HIS A 181 22.69 -6.92 -24.91
C HIS A 181 22.02 -6.63 -26.24
N LEU A 182 20.85 -7.22 -26.46
CA LEU A 182 20.00 -6.91 -27.59
C LEU A 182 19.27 -5.58 -27.35
N VAL A 183 19.79 -4.53 -27.97
CA VAL A 183 19.20 -3.18 -28.00
C VAL A 183 18.80 -2.84 -29.43
N LEU A 184 17.54 -2.46 -29.64
CA LEU A 184 17.01 -2.04 -30.93
C LEU A 184 16.55 -0.57 -30.85
N GLU A 185 16.98 0.24 -31.81
CA GLU A 185 16.42 1.57 -32.07
C GLU A 185 15.46 1.47 -33.26
N LEU A 186 14.17 1.67 -33.00
CA LEU A 186 13.06 1.38 -33.92
C LEU A 186 12.39 2.67 -34.38
N ASN A 187 12.06 2.77 -35.66
CA ASN A 187 11.26 3.90 -36.17
C ASN A 187 9.84 3.84 -35.61
N VAL A 188 9.33 4.96 -35.06
CA VAL A 188 7.90 5.05 -34.71
C VAL A 188 7.03 5.40 -35.95
N PRO A 189 5.72 5.08 -35.95
CA PRO A 189 4.82 5.26 -37.10
C PRO A 189 4.85 6.67 -37.71
N ARG A 190 4.68 6.77 -39.03
CA ARG A 190 4.65 8.05 -39.76
C ARG A 190 3.47 8.92 -39.30
N SER A 191 2.31 8.31 -39.09
CA SER A 191 1.11 8.94 -38.52
C SER A 191 1.39 9.55 -37.14
N LEU A 192 2.13 8.85 -36.27
CA LEU A 192 2.48 9.37 -34.94
C LEU A 192 3.49 10.53 -35.01
N LYS A 193 4.45 10.47 -35.95
CA LYS A 193 5.41 11.57 -36.21
C LYS A 193 4.72 12.84 -36.71
N GLN A 194 3.67 12.73 -37.53
CA GLN A 194 2.90 13.88 -38.01
C GLN A 194 2.05 14.55 -36.90
N ILE A 195 1.55 13.77 -35.94
CA ILE A 195 0.77 14.27 -34.80
C ILE A 195 1.69 14.95 -33.76
N SER A 196 2.92 14.47 -33.60
CA SER A 196 3.90 14.95 -32.62
C SER A 196 4.54 16.27 -33.06
N ARG A 197 4.68 17.23 -32.13
CA ARG A 197 5.22 18.58 -32.40
C ARG A 197 6.64 18.73 -31.86
N PHE A 198 7.58 18.07 -32.53
CA PHE A 198 9.01 18.09 -32.18
C PHE A 198 9.59 19.51 -32.10
N ALA A 199 10.31 19.81 -31.01
CA ALA A 199 11.10 21.01 -30.82
C ALA A 199 12.49 20.64 -30.26
N GLY A 200 13.56 21.11 -30.91
CA GLY A 200 14.95 20.73 -30.63
C GLY A 200 15.40 19.43 -31.33
N GLU A 201 16.72 19.25 -31.50
CA GLU A 201 17.28 18.05 -32.14
C GLU A 201 17.21 16.83 -31.24
N ASP A 202 17.60 16.93 -29.96
CA ASP A 202 17.50 15.84 -28.97
C ASP A 202 16.10 15.19 -28.98
N LEU A 203 15.06 16.02 -29.05
CA LEU A 203 13.67 15.56 -29.01
C LEU A 203 13.25 14.85 -30.30
N ARG A 204 13.85 15.19 -31.46
CA ARG A 204 13.64 14.47 -32.72
C ARG A 204 14.17 13.04 -32.65
N GLU A 205 15.24 12.79 -31.89
CA GLU A 205 15.71 11.44 -31.65
C GLU A 205 14.85 10.72 -30.60
N GLU A 206 14.71 11.29 -29.39
CA GLU A 206 14.02 10.61 -28.28
C GLU A 206 12.53 10.37 -28.52
N SER A 207 11.87 11.22 -29.32
CA SER A 207 10.45 11.07 -29.72
C SER A 207 10.30 10.53 -31.15
N GLY A 208 11.40 10.30 -31.88
CA GLY A 208 11.39 9.78 -33.25
C GLY A 208 11.76 8.31 -33.37
N LYS A 209 12.47 7.77 -32.36
CA LYS A 209 12.84 6.36 -32.24
C LYS A 209 12.41 5.77 -30.90
N LEU A 210 11.77 4.60 -30.94
CA LEU A 210 11.48 3.75 -29.79
C LEU A 210 12.69 2.85 -29.53
N ARG A 211 13.24 2.90 -28.32
CA ARG A 211 14.31 1.98 -27.92
C ARG A 211 13.72 0.76 -27.24
N TYR A 212 14.03 -0.43 -27.75
CA TYR A 212 13.71 -1.71 -27.12
C TYR A 212 14.99 -2.36 -26.59
N THR A 213 14.93 -2.94 -25.39
CA THR A 213 15.98 -3.74 -24.78
C THR A 213 15.39 -5.05 -24.25
N ALA A 214 15.95 -6.17 -24.66
CA ALA A 214 15.66 -7.47 -24.04
C ALA A 214 16.57 -7.63 -22.81
N VAL A 215 15.99 -7.76 -21.61
CA VAL A 215 16.75 -7.93 -20.36
C VAL A 215 16.71 -9.39 -19.96
N THR A 216 17.88 -10.04 -19.94
CA THR A 216 18.03 -11.48 -19.59
C THR A 216 18.53 -11.71 -18.16
N ASP A 217 18.85 -10.64 -17.44
CA ASP A 217 19.44 -10.67 -16.10
C ASP A 217 18.41 -10.23 -15.03
N ASP A 218 18.70 -10.53 -13.76
CA ASP A 218 17.85 -10.11 -12.64
C ASP A 218 17.79 -8.57 -12.52
N PRO A 219 16.65 -7.97 -12.13
CA PRO A 219 16.56 -6.53 -11.87
C PRO A 219 17.63 -6.00 -10.89
N ASP A 220 18.06 -6.78 -9.90
CA ASP A 220 19.13 -6.37 -8.96
C ASP A 220 20.48 -6.17 -9.68
N ASP A 221 20.66 -6.84 -10.81
CA ASP A 221 21.89 -6.86 -11.62
C ASP A 221 21.88 -5.92 -12.82
N PHE A 222 20.75 -5.29 -13.15
CA PHE A 222 20.58 -4.45 -14.33
C PHE A 222 21.68 -3.38 -14.52
N THR A 223 22.09 -2.70 -13.43
CA THR A 223 23.17 -1.70 -13.51
C THR A 223 24.56 -2.34 -13.59
N ARG A 224 24.76 -3.47 -12.89
CA ARG A 224 26.00 -4.25 -12.82
C ARG A 224 26.35 -4.86 -14.18
N GLN A 225 25.35 -5.40 -14.88
CA GLN A 225 25.44 -5.98 -16.21
C GLN A 225 25.50 -4.92 -17.33
N ARG A 226 25.69 -3.64 -17.01
CA ARG A 226 25.88 -2.55 -17.97
C ARG A 226 24.68 -2.19 -18.86
N TYR A 227 23.47 -2.66 -18.58
CA TYR A 227 22.28 -2.02 -19.18
C TYR A 227 22.27 -0.52 -18.84
N ARG A 228 21.83 0.33 -19.77
CA ARG A 228 21.79 1.80 -19.61
C ARG A 228 20.46 2.34 -20.04
N LEU A 229 19.81 3.15 -19.20
CA LEU A 229 18.56 3.86 -19.54
C LEU A 229 18.82 5.13 -20.37
N ARG A 230 17.92 5.47 -21.29
CA ARG A 230 18.00 6.63 -22.18
C ARG A 230 18.12 7.96 -21.41
N GLN A 231 17.43 8.09 -20.28
CA GLN A 231 17.57 9.24 -19.37
C GLN A 231 19.02 9.48 -18.92
N VAL A 232 19.79 8.41 -18.70
CA VAL A 232 21.20 8.47 -18.27
C VAL A 232 22.13 8.69 -19.46
N LEU A 233 21.84 8.09 -20.61
CA LEU A 233 22.58 8.35 -21.85
C LEU A 233 22.47 9.83 -22.28
N ALA A 234 21.31 10.46 -22.06
CA ALA A 234 21.08 11.89 -22.25
C ALA A 234 21.70 12.80 -21.15
N GLY A 235 22.43 12.23 -20.17
CA GLY A 235 23.06 12.99 -19.09
C GLY A 235 22.09 13.71 -18.13
N ARG A 236 20.79 13.36 -18.14
CA ARG A 236 19.75 14.09 -17.41
C ARG A 236 19.63 13.64 -15.95
N GLN A 237 19.58 14.60 -15.03
CA GLN A 237 19.25 14.32 -13.62
C GLN A 237 17.73 14.12 -13.45
N THR A 238 17.35 13.03 -12.78
CA THR A 238 15.96 12.77 -12.41
C THR A 238 15.61 13.44 -11.09
N GLU A 239 14.58 14.28 -11.06
CA GLU A 239 14.00 14.81 -9.82
C GLU A 239 12.92 13.84 -9.31
N LEU A 240 12.06 13.40 -10.23
CA LEU A 240 10.86 12.62 -9.93
C LEU A 240 10.81 11.34 -10.77
N PHE A 241 10.70 10.19 -10.10
CA PHE A 241 10.50 8.89 -10.73
C PHE A 241 9.10 8.37 -10.40
N ILE A 242 8.20 8.33 -11.37
CA ILE A 242 6.81 7.91 -11.18
C ILE A 242 6.68 6.46 -11.66
N CYS A 243 6.50 5.51 -10.74
CA CYS A 243 6.23 4.11 -11.06
C CYS A 243 4.72 3.85 -11.08
N CYS A 244 4.22 3.36 -12.20
CA CYS A 244 2.85 2.92 -12.43
C CYS A 244 2.82 1.38 -12.53
N THR A 245 2.35 0.69 -11.50
CA THR A 245 2.24 -0.78 -11.51
C THR A 245 0.94 -1.26 -12.16
N MET A 246 1.06 -2.27 -13.02
CA MET A 246 -0.02 -2.83 -13.82
C MET A 246 0.09 -4.37 -13.89
N TYR A 247 -1.04 -5.06 -13.96
CA TYR A 247 -1.15 -6.51 -14.16
C TYR A 247 -2.04 -6.82 -15.37
N ASN A 248 -3.34 -6.52 -15.29
CA ASN A 248 -4.30 -6.81 -16.37
C ASN A 248 -5.46 -5.81 -16.48
N GLU A 249 -5.23 -4.59 -15.99
CA GLU A 249 -6.14 -3.45 -16.09
C GLU A 249 -6.46 -3.15 -17.55
N ASP A 250 -7.71 -2.78 -17.81
CA ASP A 250 -8.20 -2.46 -19.15
C ASP A 250 -7.80 -1.06 -19.61
N GLU A 251 -8.09 -0.76 -20.88
CA GLU A 251 -7.74 0.50 -21.49
C GLU A 251 -8.40 1.70 -20.81
N GLU A 252 -9.57 1.51 -20.17
CA GLU A 252 -10.28 2.56 -19.45
C GLU A 252 -9.51 2.94 -18.17
N LEU A 253 -9.13 1.94 -17.37
CA LEU A 253 -8.34 2.12 -16.14
C LEU A 253 -6.94 2.67 -16.45
N PHE A 254 -6.26 2.16 -17.49
CA PHE A 254 -4.97 2.67 -17.93
C PHE A 254 -5.07 4.12 -18.42
N CYS A 255 -5.98 4.43 -19.35
CA CYS A 255 -6.13 5.80 -19.86
C CYS A 255 -6.59 6.76 -18.75
N ARG A 256 -7.42 6.34 -17.79
CA ARG A 256 -7.82 7.15 -16.63
C ARG A 256 -6.60 7.55 -15.79
N THR A 257 -5.72 6.58 -15.51
CA THR A 257 -4.48 6.76 -14.75
C THR A 257 -3.49 7.64 -15.51
N PHE A 258 -3.06 7.22 -16.70
CA PHE A 258 -2.00 7.86 -17.46
C PHE A 258 -2.37 9.30 -17.87
N ARG A 259 -3.62 9.56 -18.26
CA ARG A 259 -4.14 10.92 -18.52
C ARG A 259 -4.01 11.85 -17.29
N SER A 260 -4.13 11.32 -16.08
CA SER A 260 -3.97 12.10 -14.85
C SER A 260 -2.52 12.34 -14.48
N VAL A 261 -1.61 11.41 -14.79
CA VAL A 261 -0.15 11.59 -14.69
C VAL A 261 0.31 12.68 -15.67
N ILE A 262 -0.13 12.63 -16.94
CA ILE A 262 0.15 13.67 -17.94
C ILE A 262 -0.27 15.05 -17.42
N LYS A 263 -1.49 15.19 -16.89
CA LYS A 263 -1.98 16.46 -16.33
C LYS A 263 -1.13 16.98 -15.17
N ASN A 264 -0.61 16.09 -14.32
CA ASN A 264 0.30 16.48 -13.26
C ASN A 264 1.66 16.97 -13.79
N ILE A 265 2.21 16.33 -14.82
CA ILE A 265 3.46 16.78 -15.45
C ILE A 265 3.26 18.13 -16.15
N GLN A 266 2.16 18.32 -16.86
CA GLN A 266 1.76 19.63 -17.42
C GLN A 266 1.60 20.70 -16.33
N HIS A 267 1.04 20.33 -15.16
CA HIS A 267 0.97 21.25 -14.03
C HIS A 267 2.38 21.66 -13.56
N LEU A 268 3.33 20.72 -13.40
CA LEU A 268 4.74 21.06 -13.08
C LEU A 268 5.31 22.04 -14.13
N GLN A 269 5.06 21.80 -15.42
CA GLN A 269 5.59 22.63 -16.50
C GLN A 269 5.04 24.06 -16.49
N SER A 270 3.80 24.26 -16.04
CA SER A 270 3.20 25.60 -15.87
C SER A 270 3.84 26.45 -14.76
N ARG A 271 4.68 25.86 -13.88
CA ARG A 271 5.26 26.52 -12.69
C ARG A 271 6.49 27.39 -13.04
N THR A 272 6.33 28.39 -13.91
CA THR A 272 7.41 29.29 -14.35
C THR A 272 8.13 30.05 -13.22
N LYS A 273 7.50 30.21 -12.05
CA LYS A 273 8.08 30.84 -10.84
C LYS A 273 8.71 29.81 -9.87
N SER A 274 9.22 28.69 -10.36
CA SER A 274 9.85 27.64 -9.54
C SER A 274 11.35 27.53 -9.83
N LYS A 275 12.16 27.22 -8.81
CA LYS A 275 13.59 26.87 -8.99
C LYS A 275 13.77 25.49 -9.64
N THR A 276 12.83 24.58 -9.43
CA THR A 276 12.91 23.18 -9.90
C THR A 276 12.12 22.96 -11.18
N TRP A 277 10.96 23.62 -11.30
CA TRP A 277 9.95 23.38 -12.33
C TRP A 277 9.81 24.55 -13.31
N GLY A 278 9.13 24.31 -14.43
CA GLY A 278 9.08 25.16 -15.62
C GLY A 278 8.97 24.34 -16.91
N VAL A 279 9.06 24.94 -18.09
CA VAL A 279 8.81 24.25 -19.39
C VAL A 279 9.57 22.92 -19.52
N GLU A 280 10.84 22.91 -19.12
CA GLU A 280 11.75 21.74 -19.17
C GLU A 280 11.56 20.73 -18.02
N SER A 281 10.51 20.83 -17.21
CA SER A 281 10.25 19.88 -16.10
C SER A 281 10.24 18.43 -16.55
N TRP A 282 9.79 18.17 -17.78
CA TRP A 282 9.75 16.82 -18.35
C TRP A 282 11.12 16.15 -18.41
N LYS A 283 12.21 16.90 -18.59
CA LYS A 283 13.58 16.36 -18.56
C LYS A 283 13.99 15.83 -17.18
N LYS A 284 13.27 16.24 -16.13
CA LYS A 284 13.51 15.83 -14.73
C LYS A 284 12.50 14.79 -14.23
N VAL A 285 11.53 14.39 -15.06
CA VAL A 285 10.48 13.42 -14.69
C VAL A 285 10.58 12.19 -15.59
N VAL A 286 10.69 11.01 -14.98
CA VAL A 286 10.62 9.73 -15.69
C VAL A 286 9.37 8.99 -15.22
N VAL A 287 8.51 8.59 -16.16
CA VAL A 287 7.35 7.74 -15.90
C VAL A 287 7.70 6.31 -16.28
N CYS A 288 7.70 5.40 -15.31
CA CYS A 288 7.89 3.97 -15.54
C CYS A 288 6.56 3.23 -15.40
N ILE A 289 6.16 2.48 -16.42
CA ILE A 289 5.00 1.59 -16.39
C ILE A 289 5.56 0.17 -16.28
N VAL A 290 5.27 -0.54 -15.18
CA VAL A 290 5.73 -1.93 -15.00
C VAL A 290 4.54 -2.87 -15.06
N SER A 291 4.48 -3.69 -16.12
CA SER A 291 3.42 -4.65 -16.36
C SER A 291 3.84 -6.07 -16.00
N ASP A 292 3.02 -6.75 -15.21
CA ASP A 292 3.32 -8.03 -14.58
C ASP A 292 2.88 -9.25 -15.42
N GLY A 293 3.71 -9.59 -16.42
CA GLY A 293 3.60 -10.79 -17.24
C GLY A 293 3.11 -10.52 -18.68
N ARG A 294 3.89 -10.94 -19.68
CA ARG A 294 3.59 -10.77 -21.11
C ARG A 294 2.29 -11.47 -21.52
N ALA A 295 2.00 -12.63 -20.94
CA ALA A 295 0.75 -13.36 -21.16
C ALA A 295 -0.45 -12.86 -20.32
N LYS A 296 -0.28 -11.79 -19.54
CA LYS A 296 -1.28 -11.26 -18.58
C LYS A 296 -1.78 -9.86 -18.88
N ILE A 297 -0.94 -9.01 -19.48
CA ILE A 297 -1.34 -7.67 -19.91
C ILE A 297 -2.58 -7.73 -20.81
N ASN A 298 -3.51 -6.79 -20.61
CA ASN A 298 -4.69 -6.68 -21.45
C ASN A 298 -4.29 -6.29 -22.89
N PRO A 299 -4.68 -7.05 -23.93
CA PRO A 299 -4.32 -6.75 -25.32
C PRO A 299 -4.77 -5.37 -25.82
N ARG A 300 -5.88 -4.82 -25.32
CA ARG A 300 -6.34 -3.46 -25.68
C ARG A 300 -5.47 -2.40 -25.02
N THR A 301 -5.06 -2.59 -23.76
CA THR A 301 -4.08 -1.73 -23.08
C THR A 301 -2.72 -1.74 -23.80
N LEU A 302 -2.26 -2.91 -24.26
CA LEU A 302 -1.04 -3.03 -25.07
C LEU A 302 -1.14 -2.27 -26.41
N LYS A 303 -2.32 -2.26 -27.05
CA LYS A 303 -2.58 -1.44 -28.24
C LYS A 303 -2.59 0.06 -27.94
N ILE A 304 -3.13 0.50 -26.80
CA ILE A 304 -3.04 1.92 -26.36
C ILE A 304 -1.58 2.35 -26.18
N LEU A 305 -0.75 1.51 -25.57
CA LEU A 305 0.70 1.74 -25.45
C LEU A 305 1.36 1.85 -26.85
N GLY A 306 0.95 1.01 -27.80
CA GLY A 306 1.34 1.11 -29.20
C GLY A 306 0.90 2.43 -29.87
N LEU A 307 -0.34 2.87 -29.64
CA LEU A 307 -0.83 4.16 -30.14
C LEU A 307 -0.08 5.37 -29.57
N GLN A 308 0.42 5.26 -28.33
CA GLN A 308 1.27 6.27 -27.67
C GLN A 308 2.74 6.26 -28.15
N GLY A 309 3.15 5.26 -28.93
CA GLY A 309 4.53 5.05 -29.39
C GLY A 309 5.47 4.39 -28.37
N VAL A 310 4.97 4.00 -27.19
CA VAL A 310 5.78 3.41 -26.09
C VAL A 310 5.88 1.88 -26.18
N TYR A 311 5.31 1.27 -27.22
CA TYR A 311 5.37 -0.16 -27.51
C TYR A 311 5.30 -0.41 -29.03
N GLN A 312 5.89 -1.51 -29.50
CA GLN A 312 5.78 -1.98 -30.89
C GLN A 312 5.70 -3.52 -30.91
N ASP A 313 4.77 -4.08 -31.68
CA ASP A 313 4.57 -5.53 -31.78
C ASP A 313 5.69 -6.19 -32.63
N GLY A 314 5.95 -7.48 -32.38
CA GLY A 314 6.84 -8.31 -33.18
C GLY A 314 8.34 -8.18 -32.92
N VAL A 315 8.78 -7.25 -32.05
CA VAL A 315 10.21 -7.01 -31.74
C VAL A 315 10.72 -7.75 -30.50
N MET A 316 9.81 -8.24 -29.65
CA MET A 316 10.13 -9.00 -28.43
C MET A 316 10.74 -10.38 -28.75
N LYS A 317 11.60 -10.87 -27.85
CA LYS A 317 12.32 -12.15 -27.96
C LYS A 317 12.38 -12.88 -26.62
N ASP A 318 12.06 -14.17 -26.63
CA ASP A 318 11.92 -14.98 -25.41
C ASP A 318 13.28 -15.35 -24.82
N SER A 319 14.32 -15.46 -25.64
CA SER A 319 15.70 -15.60 -25.19
C SER A 319 16.69 -14.88 -26.11
N VAL A 320 17.79 -14.42 -25.50
CA VAL A 320 18.92 -13.78 -26.17
C VAL A 320 20.18 -14.56 -25.78
N GLU A 321 20.89 -15.09 -26.78
CA GLU A 321 22.04 -15.98 -26.58
C GLU A 321 21.74 -17.26 -25.78
N GLY A 322 20.48 -17.70 -25.75
CA GLY A 322 20.05 -18.84 -24.94
C GLY A 322 19.89 -18.53 -23.44
N ARG A 323 19.96 -17.26 -23.03
CA ARG A 323 19.47 -16.78 -21.73
C ARG A 323 18.03 -16.29 -21.87
N ASP A 324 17.15 -16.74 -20.99
CA ASP A 324 15.73 -16.37 -21.01
C ASP A 324 15.52 -14.90 -20.64
N THR A 325 14.71 -14.20 -21.43
CA THR A 325 14.34 -12.80 -21.19
C THR A 325 13.47 -12.71 -19.93
N GLN A 326 13.92 -11.93 -18.95
CA GLN A 326 13.18 -11.64 -17.72
C GLN A 326 12.18 -10.48 -17.92
N ALA A 327 12.56 -9.48 -18.73
CA ALA A 327 11.68 -8.37 -19.09
C ALA A 327 12.03 -7.72 -20.44
N HIS A 328 11.01 -7.14 -21.05
CA HIS A 328 11.09 -6.30 -22.24
C HIS A 328 11.00 -4.83 -21.81
N VAL A 329 12.08 -4.07 -22.01
CA VAL A 329 12.15 -2.65 -21.64
C VAL A 329 12.06 -1.79 -22.89
N PHE A 330 11.05 -0.93 -22.94
CA PHE A 330 10.79 0.02 -24.00
C PHE A 330 10.98 1.45 -23.48
N GLU A 331 11.76 2.28 -24.17
CA GLU A 331 11.99 3.68 -23.80
C GLU A 331 11.61 4.62 -24.95
N TYR A 332 10.75 5.61 -24.65
CA TYR A 332 10.26 6.58 -25.64
C TYR A 332 9.83 7.88 -24.96
N THR A 333 10.09 9.01 -25.61
CA THR A 333 9.50 10.30 -25.20
C THR A 333 8.22 10.54 -25.99
N THR A 334 7.06 10.40 -25.34
CA THR A 334 5.76 10.59 -26.01
C THR A 334 5.30 12.06 -25.95
N GLN A 335 4.63 12.50 -27.02
CA GLN A 335 4.03 13.84 -27.16
C GLN A 335 2.53 13.77 -27.49
N VAL A 336 1.91 12.59 -27.33
CA VAL A 336 0.49 12.36 -27.60
C VAL A 336 -0.25 11.83 -26.39
N MET A 337 -1.51 12.24 -26.26
CA MET A 337 -2.48 11.63 -25.36
C MET A 337 -3.35 10.68 -26.16
N VAL A 338 -3.61 9.49 -25.62
CA VAL A 338 -4.54 8.52 -26.21
C VAL A 338 -5.71 8.35 -25.25
N ASP A 339 -6.92 8.44 -25.78
CA ASP A 339 -8.16 8.17 -25.06
C ASP A 339 -8.57 6.68 -25.24
N SER A 340 -9.46 6.18 -24.38
CA SER A 340 -9.82 4.74 -24.31
C SER A 340 -10.61 4.23 -25.51
N ASP A 341 -11.07 5.13 -26.37
CA ASP A 341 -11.67 4.86 -27.69
C ASP A 341 -10.62 4.74 -28.82
N GLY A 342 -9.33 4.93 -28.51
CA GLY A 342 -8.25 4.97 -29.49
C GLY A 342 -8.03 6.34 -30.15
N THR A 343 -8.74 7.39 -29.70
CA THR A 343 -8.52 8.74 -30.21
C THR A 343 -7.16 9.28 -29.74
N VAL A 344 -6.29 9.59 -30.70
CA VAL A 344 -4.94 10.14 -30.47
C VAL A 344 -4.97 11.66 -30.61
N LYS A 345 -4.49 12.38 -29.59
CA LYS A 345 -4.50 13.84 -29.48
C LYS A 345 -3.08 14.39 -29.32
N ALA A 346 -2.72 15.33 -30.18
CA ALA A 346 -1.48 16.11 -30.10
C ALA A 346 -1.53 17.13 -28.94
N GLY A 347 -0.37 17.76 -28.68
CA GLY A 347 -0.32 18.99 -27.88
C GLY A 347 -0.19 18.78 -26.37
N ILE A 348 0.17 17.57 -25.93
CA ILE A 348 0.81 17.41 -24.62
C ILE A 348 2.29 17.77 -24.74
N SER A 349 2.88 18.23 -23.65
CA SER A 349 4.33 18.38 -23.56
C SER A 349 5.01 17.00 -23.60
N PRO A 350 6.31 16.93 -23.96
CA PRO A 350 7.02 15.65 -23.99
C PRO A 350 7.06 14.98 -22.62
N ILE A 351 7.01 13.65 -22.57
CA ILE A 351 7.13 12.85 -21.35
C ILE A 351 8.02 11.64 -21.62
N GLN A 352 9.12 11.50 -20.88
CA GLN A 352 9.99 10.33 -20.95
C GLN A 352 9.29 9.14 -20.26
N VAL A 353 9.02 8.09 -21.04
CA VAL A 353 8.38 6.85 -20.57
C VAL A 353 9.37 5.69 -20.63
N ILE A 354 9.35 4.85 -19.60
CA ILE A 354 9.94 3.50 -19.58
C ILE A 354 8.79 2.51 -19.43
N PHE A 355 8.47 1.73 -20.45
CA PHE A 355 7.52 0.63 -20.33
C PHE A 355 8.29 -0.69 -20.15
N CYS A 356 8.19 -1.28 -18.96
CA CYS A 356 8.78 -2.56 -18.61
C CYS A 356 7.67 -3.62 -18.60
N LEU A 357 7.65 -4.50 -19.60
CA LEU A 357 6.78 -5.66 -19.65
C LEU A 357 7.58 -6.88 -19.18
N LYS A 358 7.31 -7.34 -17.95
CA LYS A 358 7.95 -8.56 -17.42
C LYS A 358 7.47 -9.76 -18.22
N GLU A 359 8.36 -10.71 -18.46
CA GLU A 359 8.03 -11.91 -19.22
C GLU A 359 7.04 -12.79 -18.44
N GLN A 360 7.41 -13.09 -17.20
CA GLN A 360 6.62 -13.91 -16.28
C GLN A 360 5.81 -13.04 -15.30
N ASN A 361 4.68 -13.60 -14.84
CA ASN A 361 3.88 -13.07 -13.74
C ASN A 361 4.60 -13.36 -12.41
N GLN A 362 5.16 -12.32 -11.77
CA GLN A 362 5.94 -12.41 -10.53
C GLN A 362 5.37 -11.55 -9.40
N LYS A 363 4.11 -11.09 -9.52
CA LYS A 363 3.38 -10.24 -8.57
C LYS A 363 3.91 -8.79 -8.48
N LYS A 364 3.13 -7.92 -7.83
CA LYS A 364 3.39 -6.48 -7.67
C LYS A 364 4.74 -6.17 -7.01
N LEU A 365 5.13 -6.91 -5.96
CA LEU A 365 6.36 -6.64 -5.22
C LEU A 365 7.61 -6.77 -6.12
N ASN A 366 7.64 -7.77 -6.99
CA ASN A 366 8.68 -7.91 -8.01
C ASN A 366 8.65 -6.76 -9.03
N SER A 367 7.47 -6.25 -9.41
CA SER A 367 7.36 -5.06 -10.26
C SER A 367 7.96 -3.81 -9.60
N HIS A 368 7.85 -3.69 -8.27
CA HIS A 368 8.59 -2.68 -7.52
C HIS A 368 10.10 -2.96 -7.46
N ARG A 369 10.55 -4.23 -7.51
CA ARG A 369 11.99 -4.57 -7.58
C ARG A 369 12.61 -4.08 -8.89
N TRP A 370 11.93 -4.25 -10.02
CA TRP A 370 12.31 -3.60 -11.28
C TRP A 370 12.41 -2.07 -11.15
N ALA A 371 11.41 -1.43 -10.54
CA ALA A 371 11.43 0.02 -10.36
C ALA A 371 12.60 0.51 -9.46
N PHE A 372 12.82 -0.11 -8.30
CA PHE A 372 13.74 0.39 -7.28
C PHE A 372 15.16 -0.19 -7.34
N ASN A 373 15.36 -1.41 -7.85
CA ASN A 373 16.67 -2.05 -7.93
C ASN A 373 17.24 -2.04 -9.36
N ALA A 374 16.41 -2.13 -10.40
CA ALA A 374 16.91 -2.01 -11.77
C ALA A 374 17.06 -0.54 -12.20
N PHE A 375 15.97 0.24 -12.13
CA PHE A 375 15.93 1.55 -12.77
C PHE A 375 16.36 2.71 -11.86
N ALA A 376 15.83 2.78 -10.63
CA ALA A 376 16.14 3.89 -9.72
C ALA A 376 17.65 4.10 -9.41
N PRO A 377 18.53 3.07 -9.33
CA PRO A 377 19.95 3.29 -9.08
C PRO A 377 20.67 4.01 -10.23
N GLN A 378 20.19 3.87 -11.46
CA GLN A 378 20.69 4.63 -12.61
C GLN A 378 20.11 6.04 -12.63
N LEU A 379 18.79 6.14 -12.47
CA LEU A 379 18.04 7.40 -12.53
C LEU A 379 18.41 8.37 -11.40
N ARG A 380 18.82 7.83 -10.24
CA ARG A 380 19.12 8.53 -8.97
C ARG A 380 18.09 9.63 -8.64
N PRO A 381 16.79 9.31 -8.58
CA PRO A 381 15.75 10.31 -8.34
C PRO A 381 15.85 10.91 -6.93
N ASN A 382 15.38 12.14 -6.75
CA ASN A 382 15.19 12.71 -5.42
C ASN A 382 13.94 12.13 -4.74
N VAL A 383 12.84 12.01 -5.50
CA VAL A 383 11.55 11.47 -5.03
C VAL A 383 11.04 10.40 -6.00
N CYS A 384 10.66 9.25 -5.46
CA CYS A 384 9.92 8.20 -6.16
C CYS A 384 8.44 8.31 -5.82
N VAL A 385 7.54 8.11 -6.79
CA VAL A 385 6.08 8.09 -6.60
C VAL A 385 5.56 6.73 -7.04
N LEU A 386 4.72 6.09 -6.24
CA LEU A 386 4.03 4.85 -6.56
C LEU A 386 2.56 5.14 -6.89
N ILE A 387 2.08 4.58 -8.00
CA ILE A 387 0.71 4.69 -8.48
C ILE A 387 0.24 3.31 -8.96
N ASP A 388 -0.87 2.81 -8.43
CA ASP A 388 -1.52 1.63 -9.02
C ASP A 388 -2.36 2.05 -10.23
N VAL A 389 -2.24 1.33 -11.35
CA VAL A 389 -3.14 1.54 -12.50
C VAL A 389 -4.59 1.26 -12.07
N GLY A 390 -5.47 2.19 -12.42
CA GLY A 390 -6.80 2.36 -11.86
C GLY A 390 -6.88 3.66 -11.05
N THR A 391 -5.84 4.02 -10.30
CA THR A 391 -5.82 5.22 -9.46
C THR A 391 -5.63 6.50 -10.28
N LYS A 392 -6.41 7.53 -9.96
CA LYS A 392 -6.43 8.81 -10.67
C LYS A 392 -6.10 9.98 -9.73
N PRO A 393 -4.82 10.38 -9.63
CA PRO A 393 -4.42 11.64 -8.99
C PRO A 393 -5.20 12.86 -9.53
N ALA A 394 -5.55 13.81 -8.67
CA ALA A 394 -5.98 15.14 -9.10
C ALA A 394 -4.81 15.90 -9.74
N SER A 395 -5.10 16.91 -10.56
CA SER A 395 -4.16 17.51 -11.54
C SER A 395 -2.90 18.18 -10.96
N ASP A 396 -2.85 18.45 -9.66
CA ASP A 396 -1.71 19.05 -8.96
C ASP A 396 -1.22 18.20 -7.77
N SER A 397 -1.72 16.98 -7.62
CA SER A 397 -1.47 16.15 -6.42
C SER A 397 -0.05 15.60 -6.35
N ILE A 398 0.56 15.26 -7.49
CA ILE A 398 1.97 14.84 -7.54
C ILE A 398 2.88 16.03 -7.17
N TYR A 399 2.56 17.25 -7.61
CA TYR A 399 3.28 18.46 -7.20
C TYR A 399 3.17 18.69 -5.69
N LYS A 400 1.97 18.53 -5.11
CA LYS A 400 1.75 18.68 -3.66
C LYS A 400 2.50 17.62 -2.84
N LEU A 401 2.55 16.37 -3.30
CA LEU A 401 3.41 15.33 -2.68
C LEU A 401 4.88 15.73 -2.73
N TRP A 402 5.40 16.03 -3.93
CA TRP A 402 6.79 16.48 -4.11
C TRP A 402 7.13 17.69 -3.21
N LYS A 403 6.21 18.67 -3.12
CA LYS A 403 6.41 19.89 -2.33
C LYS A 403 6.56 19.63 -0.83
N ALA A 404 6.03 18.51 -0.31
CA ALA A 404 6.28 18.09 1.08
C ALA A 404 7.75 17.70 1.31
N PHE A 405 8.40 17.03 0.35
CA PHE A 405 9.82 16.67 0.41
C PHE A 405 10.75 17.87 0.18
N ASP A 406 10.37 18.80 -0.70
CA ASP A 406 11.08 20.06 -0.94
C ASP A 406 11.03 20.99 0.28
N LYS A 407 9.90 21.04 0.98
CA LYS A 407 9.75 21.88 2.18
C LYS A 407 10.37 21.27 3.44
N HIS A 408 10.36 19.94 3.57
CA HIS A 408 10.74 19.26 4.82
C HIS A 408 11.79 18.15 4.56
N PRO A 409 13.09 18.43 4.79
CA PRO A 409 14.19 17.52 4.46
C PRO A 409 14.05 16.11 5.07
N HIS A 410 13.63 16.02 6.34
CA HIS A 410 13.48 14.74 7.08
C HIS A 410 12.23 13.92 6.69
N VAL A 411 11.41 14.37 5.74
CA VAL A 411 10.32 13.52 5.21
C VAL A 411 10.93 12.42 4.35
N GLY A 412 10.77 11.17 4.81
CA GLY A 412 11.22 9.96 4.11
C GLY A 412 10.13 9.36 3.21
N GLY A 413 8.85 9.55 3.57
CA GLY A 413 7.71 9.14 2.77
C GLY A 413 6.47 9.99 3.04
N ALA A 414 5.57 10.06 2.06
CA ALA A 414 4.32 10.80 2.16
C ALA A 414 3.21 10.14 1.33
N CYS A 415 1.95 10.28 1.75
CA CYS A 415 0.80 9.83 0.97
C CYS A 415 -0.22 10.94 0.77
N GLY A 416 -0.99 10.80 -0.31
CA GLY A 416 -2.17 11.62 -0.55
C GLY A 416 -3.41 11.05 0.15
N GLU A 417 -4.52 11.77 0.01
CA GLU A 417 -5.84 11.29 0.36
C GLU A 417 -6.38 10.37 -0.73
N ILE A 418 -6.66 9.11 -0.39
CA ILE A 418 -7.37 8.19 -1.29
C ILE A 418 -8.87 8.41 -1.15
N THR A 419 -9.51 8.71 -2.28
CA THR A 419 -10.95 8.96 -2.39
C THR A 419 -11.60 7.89 -3.28
N VAL A 420 -12.89 7.63 -3.08
CA VAL A 420 -13.64 6.70 -3.94
C VAL A 420 -14.06 7.42 -5.22
N ASP A 421 -13.94 6.78 -6.38
CA ASP A 421 -14.51 7.29 -7.63
C ASP A 421 -16.04 7.22 -7.54
N LEU A 422 -16.68 8.37 -7.30
CA LEU A 422 -18.13 8.50 -7.15
C LEU A 422 -18.88 8.51 -8.50
N ALA A 423 -18.15 8.55 -9.62
CA ALA A 423 -18.64 8.87 -10.96
C ALA A 423 -19.32 10.26 -11.05
N LYS A 424 -19.67 10.67 -12.29
CA LYS A 424 -20.35 11.96 -12.54
C LYS A 424 -21.72 11.96 -11.87
N GLY A 425 -21.97 12.94 -10.99
CA GLY A 425 -23.23 13.06 -10.25
C GLY A 425 -23.42 12.03 -9.14
N TRP A 426 -22.32 11.52 -8.56
CA TRP A 426 -22.32 10.59 -7.42
C TRP A 426 -23.09 9.27 -7.65
N ARG A 427 -23.26 8.85 -8.91
CA ARG A 427 -24.06 7.67 -9.30
C ARG A 427 -23.60 6.37 -8.62
N ASN A 428 -22.32 6.26 -8.27
CA ASN A 428 -21.80 5.07 -7.60
C ASN A 428 -22.29 4.93 -6.14
N LEU A 429 -22.74 6.02 -5.50
CA LEU A 429 -23.32 5.99 -4.14
C LEU A 429 -24.70 5.31 -4.06
N VAL A 430 -25.34 5.02 -5.19
CA VAL A 430 -26.57 4.21 -5.24
C VAL A 430 -26.30 2.78 -4.75
N ASN A 431 -25.07 2.28 -4.89
CA ASN A 431 -24.67 1.02 -4.27
C ASN A 431 -24.29 1.27 -2.79
N PRO A 432 -25.04 0.73 -1.81
CA PRO A 432 -24.80 1.04 -0.40
C PRO A 432 -23.46 0.50 0.11
N LEU A 433 -22.91 -0.55 -0.51
CA LEU A 433 -21.56 -1.05 -0.21
C LEU A 433 -20.47 -0.06 -0.64
N VAL A 434 -20.65 0.63 -1.77
CA VAL A 434 -19.74 1.69 -2.23
C VAL A 434 -19.87 2.92 -1.34
N ALA A 435 -21.10 3.29 -0.96
CA ALA A 435 -21.34 4.39 -0.02
C ALA A 435 -20.67 4.15 1.34
N ALA A 436 -20.85 2.95 1.94
CA ALA A 436 -20.22 2.59 3.21
C ALA A 436 -18.68 2.64 3.15
N GLN A 437 -18.07 2.15 2.06
CA GLN A 437 -16.62 2.25 1.84
C GLN A 437 -16.15 3.70 1.68
N ASN A 438 -16.90 4.56 0.98
CA ASN A 438 -16.56 5.98 0.85
C ASN A 438 -16.54 6.70 2.22
N PHE A 439 -17.50 6.40 3.09
CA PHE A 439 -17.51 6.95 4.46
C PHE A 439 -16.28 6.49 5.26
N GLU A 440 -15.98 5.20 5.25
CA GLU A 440 -14.83 4.61 5.95
C GLU A 440 -13.50 5.21 5.47
N TYR A 441 -13.33 5.35 4.15
CA TYR A 441 -12.15 5.99 3.56
C TYR A 441 -12.02 7.43 4.00
N LYS A 442 -13.09 8.23 3.94
CA LYS A 442 -13.05 9.63 4.36
C LYS A 442 -12.74 9.77 5.84
N MET A 443 -13.41 9.02 6.71
CA MET A 443 -13.18 9.09 8.15
C MET A 443 -11.77 8.63 8.56
N SER A 444 -11.22 7.59 7.91
CA SER A 444 -9.85 7.13 8.21
C SER A 444 -8.77 8.11 7.77
N HIS A 445 -8.96 8.88 6.69
CA HIS A 445 -8.03 9.96 6.33
C HIS A 445 -8.19 11.19 7.25
N ILE A 446 -9.43 11.58 7.55
CA ILE A 446 -9.75 12.71 8.43
C ILE A 446 -9.24 12.47 9.85
N LEU A 447 -9.46 11.29 10.43
CA LEU A 447 -9.04 10.98 11.79
C LEU A 447 -7.64 10.36 11.84
N ASP A 448 -7.46 9.16 11.27
CA ASP A 448 -6.26 8.35 11.50
C ASP A 448 -5.04 8.90 10.77
N LYS A 449 -5.11 9.17 9.47
CA LYS A 449 -3.95 9.69 8.71
C LYS A 449 -3.51 11.07 9.21
N SER A 450 -4.46 11.88 9.65
CA SER A 450 -4.18 13.19 10.25
C SER A 450 -3.49 13.04 11.62
N LEU A 451 -4.03 12.21 12.53
CA LEU A 451 -3.39 11.84 13.81
C LEU A 451 -1.96 11.31 13.60
N GLU A 452 -1.82 10.27 12.79
CA GLU A 452 -0.55 9.60 12.47
C GLU A 452 0.50 10.60 11.93
N SER A 453 0.08 11.53 11.06
CA SER A 453 0.98 12.52 10.48
C SER A 453 1.49 13.57 11.48
N VAL A 454 0.80 13.83 12.60
CA VAL A 454 1.33 14.69 13.67
C VAL A 454 2.48 13.99 14.40
N PHE A 455 2.32 12.70 14.67
CA PHE A 455 3.37 11.88 15.25
C PHE A 455 4.51 11.60 14.26
N GLY A 456 4.24 11.70 12.96
CA GLY A 456 5.20 11.47 11.88
C GLY A 456 5.54 10.00 11.67
N PHE A 457 4.68 9.11 12.16
CA PHE A 457 4.63 7.71 11.79
C PHE A 457 3.22 7.40 11.32
N ILE A 458 3.13 6.94 10.08
CA ILE A 458 1.88 6.57 9.40
C ILE A 458 1.93 5.07 9.20
N SER A 459 0.96 4.32 9.75
CA SER A 459 0.98 2.86 9.76
C SER A 459 0.88 2.21 8.37
N VAL A 460 0.48 3.00 7.35
CA VAL A 460 0.46 2.63 5.93
C VAL A 460 0.46 3.88 5.06
N LEU A 461 1.43 4.00 4.16
CA LEU A 461 1.39 4.88 2.99
C LEU A 461 0.89 4.03 1.82
N PRO A 462 -0.34 4.22 1.30
CA PRO A 462 -0.91 3.30 0.31
C PRO A 462 -0.09 3.24 -0.98
N GLY A 463 0.29 2.04 -1.42
CA GLY A 463 0.98 1.83 -2.70
C GLY A 463 0.21 2.31 -3.94
N ALA A 464 -1.09 2.59 -3.80
CA ALA A 464 -1.94 3.16 -4.85
C ALA A 464 -1.65 4.64 -5.15
N PHE A 465 -1.24 5.44 -4.14
CA PHE A 465 -0.81 6.83 -4.32
C PHE A 465 0.05 7.31 -3.14
N SER A 466 1.34 7.01 -3.21
CA SER A 466 2.34 7.41 -2.22
C SER A 466 3.63 7.88 -2.89
N ALA A 467 4.47 8.57 -2.13
CA ALA A 467 5.77 9.05 -2.56
C ALA A 467 6.81 8.82 -1.47
N TYR A 468 8.06 8.67 -1.87
CA TYR A 468 9.19 8.32 -1.01
C TYR A 468 10.43 9.08 -1.44
N ARG A 469 11.22 9.57 -0.48
CA ARG A 469 12.55 10.11 -0.78
C ARG A 469 13.47 8.94 -1.05
N TYR A 470 14.16 8.94 -2.19
CA TYR A 470 14.95 7.78 -2.61
C TYR A 470 16.03 7.38 -1.58
N LYS A 471 16.74 8.36 -0.98
CA LYS A 471 17.70 8.10 0.12
C LYS A 471 17.08 7.38 1.33
N ALA A 472 15.80 7.65 1.64
CA ALA A 472 15.13 7.02 2.77
C ALA A 472 14.94 5.51 2.52
N LEU A 473 14.61 5.13 1.28
CA LEU A 473 14.38 3.74 0.86
C LEU A 473 15.65 2.86 0.93
N LEU A 474 16.82 3.39 0.54
CA LEU A 474 18.06 2.61 0.40
C LEU A 474 18.49 1.86 1.67
N GLY A 475 19.06 0.66 1.52
CA GLY A 475 19.52 -0.19 2.63
C GLY A 475 18.39 -1.01 3.23
N ASP A 476 18.38 -1.16 4.56
CA ASP A 476 17.44 -1.97 5.34
C ASP A 476 15.97 -1.85 4.87
N PRO A 477 15.40 -0.65 4.56
CA PRO A 477 13.99 -0.55 4.20
C PRO A 477 13.60 -1.23 2.88
N LEU A 478 14.41 -1.12 1.81
CA LEU A 478 14.16 -1.88 0.57
C LEU A 478 14.44 -3.38 0.75
N GLN A 479 15.47 -3.74 1.53
CA GLN A 479 15.77 -5.16 1.80
C GLN A 479 14.61 -5.84 2.53
N ALA A 480 14.06 -5.19 3.56
CA ALA A 480 12.88 -5.64 4.25
C ALA A 480 11.66 -5.67 3.31
N TYR A 481 11.41 -4.60 2.54
CA TYR A 481 10.29 -4.54 1.59
C TYR A 481 10.25 -5.75 0.64
N PHE A 482 11.39 -6.11 0.05
CA PHE A 482 11.49 -7.24 -0.88
C PHE A 482 11.65 -8.62 -0.22
N ALA A 483 11.86 -8.72 1.10
CA ALA A 483 12.04 -10.01 1.77
C ALA A 483 10.81 -10.93 1.62
N GLY A 484 9.61 -10.37 1.57
CA GLY A 484 8.37 -11.10 1.30
C GLY A 484 8.34 -11.83 -0.04
N GLU A 485 9.07 -11.36 -1.05
CA GLU A 485 9.14 -12.03 -2.35
C GLU A 485 9.80 -13.41 -2.23
N LYS A 486 10.91 -13.49 -1.49
CA LYS A 486 11.59 -14.76 -1.20
C LYS A 486 10.73 -15.69 -0.35
N MET A 487 9.95 -15.14 0.59
CA MET A 487 9.06 -15.92 1.47
C MET A 487 7.89 -16.58 0.71
N HIS A 488 7.46 -16.00 -0.41
CA HIS A 488 6.38 -16.52 -1.24
C HIS A 488 6.84 -17.46 -2.38
N GLN A 489 8.13 -17.80 -2.46
CA GLN A 489 8.64 -18.76 -3.44
C GLN A 489 8.34 -20.22 -3.03
N PRO A 490 8.01 -21.11 -3.99
CA PRO A 490 7.80 -22.53 -3.70
C PRO A 490 9.02 -23.17 -3.02
N GLY A 491 8.80 -23.85 -1.89
CA GLY A 491 9.85 -24.54 -1.13
C GLY A 491 10.45 -23.74 0.03
N ASN A 492 10.13 -22.46 0.21
CA ASN A 492 10.59 -21.70 1.37
C ASN A 492 9.73 -22.00 2.62
N ILE A 493 10.38 -22.18 3.77
CA ILE A 493 9.75 -22.46 5.08
C ILE A 493 9.55 -21.13 5.84
N ALA A 494 8.85 -20.17 5.21
CA ALA A 494 8.47 -18.93 5.88
C ALA A 494 7.33 -19.21 6.89
N SER A 495 7.34 -18.52 8.04
CA SER A 495 6.24 -18.68 9.00
C SER A 495 4.93 -18.13 8.44
N LEU A 496 3.79 -18.63 8.95
CA LEU A 496 2.48 -18.11 8.54
C LEU A 496 2.30 -16.63 8.90
N SER A 497 2.88 -16.21 10.03
CA SER A 497 2.93 -14.82 10.48
C SER A 497 3.70 -13.92 9.54
N ASP A 498 4.92 -14.31 9.14
CA ASP A 498 5.73 -13.51 8.21
C ASP A 498 5.04 -13.45 6.83
N SER A 499 4.54 -14.59 6.36
CA SER A 499 3.82 -14.68 5.09
C SER A 499 2.57 -13.82 5.04
N ASN A 500 1.82 -13.70 6.16
CA ASN A 500 0.69 -12.79 6.23
C ASN A 500 1.13 -11.32 6.41
N MET A 501 2.23 -11.05 7.13
CA MET A 501 2.80 -9.71 7.28
C MET A 501 3.12 -9.08 5.92
N TYR A 502 3.70 -9.85 4.99
CA TYR A 502 4.00 -9.41 3.62
C TYR A 502 2.79 -9.34 2.67
N LEU A 503 1.55 -9.55 3.15
CA LEU A 503 0.33 -9.12 2.45
C LEU A 503 0.06 -7.60 2.59
N ALA A 504 0.85 -6.90 3.41
CA ALA A 504 0.82 -5.47 3.58
C ALA A 504 2.25 -4.89 3.67
N GLU A 505 3.05 -5.18 2.64
CA GLU A 505 4.45 -4.76 2.47
C GLU A 505 4.66 -3.25 2.71
N ASP A 506 3.69 -2.42 2.30
CA ASP A 506 3.72 -0.97 2.49
C ASP A 506 3.79 -0.57 3.98
N ARG A 507 3.22 -1.37 4.88
CA ARG A 507 3.26 -1.14 6.34
C ARG A 507 4.64 -1.40 6.92
N ILE A 508 5.29 -2.45 6.44
CA ILE A 508 6.66 -2.81 6.80
C ILE A 508 7.59 -1.69 6.35
N LEU A 509 7.47 -1.23 5.10
CA LEU A 509 8.26 -0.12 4.57
C LEU A 509 8.10 1.17 5.41
N CYS A 510 6.88 1.49 5.85
CA CYS A 510 6.63 2.64 6.73
C CYS A 510 7.37 2.53 8.07
N PHE A 511 7.35 1.34 8.68
CA PHE A 511 8.05 1.07 9.94
C PHE A 511 9.57 1.10 9.76
N GLU A 512 10.09 0.48 8.70
CA GLU A 512 11.52 0.43 8.40
C GLU A 512 12.11 1.79 8.08
N ILE A 513 11.40 2.67 7.35
CA ILE A 513 11.85 4.05 7.10
C ILE A 513 11.98 4.83 8.41
N VAL A 514 10.98 4.80 9.29
CA VAL A 514 10.98 5.58 10.55
C VAL A 514 11.95 5.01 11.59
N THR A 515 12.18 3.69 11.57
CA THR A 515 13.13 3.03 12.47
C THR A 515 14.53 2.83 11.89
N LYS A 516 14.79 3.36 10.68
CA LYS A 516 16.10 3.31 10.02
C LYS A 516 17.16 3.94 10.91
N LYS A 517 18.20 3.17 11.23
CA LYS A 517 19.23 3.55 12.21
C LYS A 517 19.90 4.88 11.84
N ARG A 518 19.96 5.80 12.80
CA ARG A 518 20.68 7.09 12.73
C ARG A 518 20.31 8.05 11.57
N GLU A 519 19.11 7.95 10.98
CA GLU A 519 18.69 8.81 9.84
C GLU A 519 17.49 9.74 10.14
N ALA A 520 16.74 9.51 11.22
CA ALA A 520 15.66 10.38 11.71
C ALA A 520 14.54 10.72 10.70
N TRP A 521 14.19 9.78 9.81
CA TRP A 521 13.07 9.97 8.87
C TRP A 521 11.71 10.05 9.56
N VAL A 522 10.79 10.82 8.97
CA VAL A 522 9.37 10.89 9.34
C VAL A 522 8.47 10.70 8.11
N LEU A 523 7.23 10.28 8.35
CA LEU A 523 6.19 10.12 7.32
C LEU A 523 5.14 11.23 7.42
N ARG A 524 4.52 11.64 6.30
CA ARG A 524 3.46 12.67 6.30
C ARG A 524 2.24 12.37 5.45
N PHE A 525 1.09 12.83 5.91
CA PHE A 525 -0.16 12.84 5.16
C PHE A 525 -0.34 14.21 4.51
N VAL A 526 -0.46 14.25 3.20
CA VAL A 526 -0.63 15.48 2.42
C VAL A 526 -2.08 15.56 1.96
N LYS A 527 -2.99 15.98 2.84
CA LYS A 527 -4.44 16.09 2.56
C LYS A 527 -4.78 16.79 1.23
N GLY A 528 -4.00 17.80 0.85
CA GLY A 528 -4.24 18.54 -0.40
C GLY A 528 -3.96 17.72 -1.67
N ALA A 529 -3.18 16.65 -1.59
CA ALA A 529 -2.88 15.75 -2.70
C ALA A 529 -3.90 14.61 -2.70
N GLN A 530 -4.85 14.64 -3.62
CA GLN A 530 -5.96 13.67 -3.67
C GLN A 530 -5.79 12.73 -4.87
N ALA A 531 -6.19 11.48 -4.70
CA ALA A 531 -6.36 10.54 -5.81
C ALA A 531 -7.66 9.76 -5.66
N SER A 532 -8.39 9.56 -6.75
CA SER A 532 -9.62 8.76 -6.77
C SER A 532 -9.37 7.36 -7.31
N THR A 533 -9.87 6.33 -6.64
CA THR A 533 -9.79 4.92 -7.06
C THR A 533 -11.17 4.26 -7.01
N ASP A 534 -11.39 3.24 -7.83
CA ASP A 534 -12.54 2.35 -7.66
C ASP A 534 -12.39 1.46 -6.41
N VAL A 535 -13.54 1.00 -5.92
CA VAL A 535 -13.68 0.10 -4.77
C VAL A 535 -14.60 -1.07 -5.16
N PRO A 536 -14.48 -2.25 -4.52
CA PRO A 536 -15.35 -3.39 -4.80
C PRO A 536 -16.83 -3.03 -4.73
N ASP A 537 -17.55 -3.26 -5.83
CA ASP A 537 -19.00 -3.06 -5.93
C ASP A 537 -19.81 -4.28 -5.46
N SER A 538 -19.13 -5.41 -5.25
CA SER A 538 -19.74 -6.70 -4.93
C SER A 538 -19.19 -7.30 -3.64
N VAL A 539 -20.08 -7.89 -2.83
CA VAL A 539 -19.74 -8.47 -1.52
C VAL A 539 -18.63 -9.53 -1.61
N ALA A 540 -18.62 -10.37 -2.65
CA ALA A 540 -17.61 -11.41 -2.81
C ALA A 540 -16.20 -10.85 -3.04
N GLU A 541 -16.08 -9.79 -3.83
CA GLU A 541 -14.82 -9.09 -4.08
C GLU A 541 -14.39 -8.28 -2.86
N PHE A 542 -15.33 -7.58 -2.22
CA PHE A 542 -15.10 -6.82 -0.99
C PHE A 542 -14.49 -7.69 0.12
N ILE A 543 -15.12 -8.83 0.42
CA ILE A 543 -14.61 -9.80 1.42
C ILE A 543 -13.21 -10.31 1.02
N SER A 544 -13.01 -10.63 -0.27
CA SER A 544 -11.71 -11.12 -0.78
C SER A 544 -10.59 -10.08 -0.70
N GLN A 545 -10.91 -8.80 -0.92
CA GLN A 545 -9.97 -7.68 -0.76
C GLN A 545 -9.64 -7.49 0.73
N ARG A 546 -10.67 -7.42 1.58
CA ARG A 546 -10.53 -7.11 3.00
C ARG A 546 -9.79 -8.18 3.79
N ARG A 547 -9.94 -9.47 3.43
CA ARG A 547 -9.11 -10.57 3.95
C ARG A 547 -7.62 -10.22 3.92
N ARG A 548 -7.11 -9.78 2.77
CA ARG A 548 -5.67 -9.44 2.59
C ARG A 548 -5.27 -8.26 3.47
N TRP A 549 -6.05 -7.19 3.44
CA TRP A 549 -5.74 -5.96 4.19
C TRP A 549 -5.78 -6.17 5.70
N MET A 550 -6.72 -6.97 6.21
CA MET A 550 -6.89 -7.22 7.64
C MET A 550 -5.82 -8.17 8.17
N ASN A 551 -5.53 -9.27 7.44
CA ASN A 551 -4.43 -10.16 7.79
C ASN A 551 -3.08 -9.41 7.79
N GLY A 552 -2.77 -8.71 6.70
CA GLY A 552 -1.52 -7.95 6.58
C GLY A 552 -1.40 -6.83 7.61
N ALA A 553 -2.49 -6.10 7.88
CA ALA A 553 -2.50 -5.09 8.93
C ALA A 553 -2.27 -5.68 10.33
N PHE A 554 -2.90 -6.81 10.66
CA PHE A 554 -2.75 -7.46 11.96
C PHE A 554 -1.30 -7.87 12.24
N PHE A 555 -0.68 -8.62 11.32
CA PHE A 555 0.69 -9.11 11.52
C PHE A 555 1.72 -7.98 11.41
N ALA A 556 1.54 -6.99 10.52
CA ALA A 556 2.43 -5.82 10.47
C ALA A 556 2.31 -4.93 11.73
N ALA A 557 1.11 -4.79 12.31
CA ALA A 557 0.93 -4.08 13.57
C ALA A 557 1.56 -4.83 14.76
N LEU A 558 1.47 -6.17 14.79
CA LEU A 558 2.14 -7.01 15.79
C LEU A 558 3.67 -6.91 15.68
N TYR A 559 4.21 -6.93 14.46
CA TYR A 559 5.63 -6.72 14.20
C TYR A 559 6.10 -5.34 14.69
N ALA A 560 5.40 -4.27 14.28
CA ALA A 560 5.71 -2.91 14.69
C ALA A 560 5.60 -2.71 16.21
N THR A 561 4.62 -3.35 16.87
CA THR A 561 4.44 -3.31 18.33
C THR A 561 5.57 -4.04 19.06
N THR A 562 5.99 -5.21 18.59
CA THR A 562 7.09 -5.97 19.21
C THR A 562 8.46 -5.33 18.96
N HIS A 563 8.63 -4.59 17.86
CA HIS A 563 9.91 -3.99 17.47
C HIS A 563 10.01 -2.48 17.72
N TYR A 564 9.03 -1.86 18.40
CA TYR A 564 8.96 -0.41 18.61
C TYR A 564 10.23 0.20 19.24
N TYR A 565 10.96 -0.58 20.04
CA TYR A 565 12.24 -0.17 20.65
C TYR A 565 13.26 0.35 19.62
N ARG A 566 13.18 -0.10 18.36
CA ARG A 566 14.05 0.37 17.25
C ARG A 566 13.93 1.88 17.00
N VAL A 567 12.81 2.51 17.35
CA VAL A 567 12.63 3.98 17.32
C VAL A 567 13.75 4.69 18.08
N TRP A 568 14.19 4.15 19.21
CA TRP A 568 15.26 4.75 20.03
C TRP A 568 16.66 4.64 19.39
N THR A 569 16.81 3.85 18.32
CA THR A 569 18.04 3.73 17.52
C THR A 569 17.97 4.50 16.19
N SER A 570 16.82 5.09 15.86
CA SER A 570 16.56 5.76 14.58
C SER A 570 17.32 7.07 14.34
N GLY A 571 17.98 7.62 15.37
CA GLY A 571 18.62 8.94 15.32
C GLY A 571 17.68 10.13 15.58
N GLN A 572 16.40 9.87 15.82
CA GLN A 572 15.48 10.88 16.35
C GLN A 572 15.95 11.40 17.72
N ASN A 573 15.68 12.66 18.04
CA ASN A 573 15.97 13.21 19.37
C ASN A 573 15.04 12.60 20.45
N VAL A 574 15.42 12.69 21.73
CA VAL A 574 14.69 12.05 22.85
C VAL A 574 13.21 12.44 22.89
N PHE A 575 12.88 13.74 22.71
CA PHE A 575 11.48 14.19 22.67
C PHE A 575 10.70 13.57 21.51
N ARG A 576 11.33 13.43 20.34
CA ARG A 576 10.71 12.81 19.16
C ARG A 576 10.58 11.29 19.30
N CYS A 577 11.52 10.62 19.98
CA CYS A 577 11.40 9.21 20.38
C CYS A 577 10.24 8.99 21.35
N MET A 578 10.06 9.86 22.36
CA MET A 578 8.90 9.82 23.26
C MET A 578 7.60 10.06 22.49
N TRP A 579 7.55 11.07 21.61
CA TRP A 579 6.39 11.37 20.77
C TRP A 579 6.00 10.18 19.89
N LEU A 580 6.97 9.56 19.20
CA LEU A 580 6.75 8.35 18.41
C LEU A 580 6.30 7.16 19.29
N SER A 581 6.85 7.02 20.49
CA SER A 581 6.43 5.95 21.42
C SER A 581 4.96 6.04 21.81
N ILE A 582 4.39 7.25 21.90
CA ILE A 582 2.95 7.46 22.16
C ILE A 582 2.08 6.89 21.02
N ILE A 583 2.43 7.14 19.75
CA ILE A 583 1.64 6.59 18.63
C ILE A 583 1.81 5.07 18.49
N PHE A 584 2.98 4.51 18.82
CA PHE A 584 3.15 3.05 18.89
C PHE A 584 2.32 2.43 20.02
N LEU A 585 2.24 3.06 21.18
CA LEU A 585 1.35 2.62 22.27
C LEU A 585 -0.12 2.70 21.88
N TYR A 586 -0.56 3.80 21.26
CA TYR A 586 -1.92 3.93 20.73
C TYR A 586 -2.25 2.83 19.69
N ASN A 587 -1.32 2.53 18.78
CA ASN A 587 -1.49 1.47 17.79
C ASN A 587 -1.54 0.08 18.44
N ALA A 588 -0.75 -0.18 19.48
CA ALA A 588 -0.80 -1.42 20.24
C ALA A 588 -2.13 -1.61 20.99
N ILE A 589 -2.67 -0.54 21.61
CA ILE A 589 -4.00 -0.56 22.21
C ILE A 589 -5.07 -0.81 21.14
N THR A 590 -4.99 -0.11 20.00
CA THR A 590 -5.92 -0.28 18.88
C THR A 590 -5.89 -1.71 18.31
N LEU A 591 -4.72 -2.36 18.27
CA LEU A 591 -4.57 -3.77 17.88
C LEU A 591 -5.32 -4.72 18.84
N ILE A 592 -5.24 -4.49 20.16
CA ILE A 592 -6.00 -5.25 21.17
C ILE A 592 -7.50 -5.07 20.97
N PHE A 593 -7.97 -3.83 20.78
CA PHE A 593 -9.39 -3.55 20.50
C PHE A 593 -9.87 -4.19 19.19
N SER A 594 -9.03 -4.22 18.14
CA SER A 594 -9.37 -4.92 16.90
C SER A 594 -9.43 -6.44 17.07
N PHE A 595 -8.58 -7.02 17.92
CA PHE A 595 -8.55 -8.46 18.19
C PHE A 595 -9.76 -8.92 19.05
N LEU A 596 -10.18 -8.10 20.01
CA LEU A 596 -11.35 -8.33 20.86
C LEU A 596 -12.65 -7.72 20.29
N GLY A 597 -12.62 -7.21 19.05
CA GLY A 597 -13.71 -6.44 18.46
C GLY A 597 -15.00 -7.24 18.29
N LEU A 598 -14.92 -8.53 17.94
CA LEU A 598 -16.06 -9.42 17.74
C LEU A 598 -16.93 -9.54 19.01
N SER A 599 -16.29 -9.82 20.13
CA SER A 599 -16.95 -9.94 21.44
C SER A 599 -17.36 -8.58 22.01
N SER A 600 -16.53 -7.56 21.84
CA SER A 600 -16.84 -6.18 22.25
C SER A 600 -18.10 -5.66 21.57
N PHE A 601 -18.27 -5.91 20.27
CA PHE A 601 -19.44 -5.47 19.50
C PHE A 601 -20.70 -6.26 19.88
N TYR A 602 -20.58 -7.58 20.12
CA TYR A 602 -21.69 -8.39 20.64
C TYR A 602 -22.14 -7.94 22.04
N LEU A 603 -21.20 -7.72 22.96
CA LEU A 603 -21.53 -7.27 24.31
C LEU A 603 -22.14 -5.86 24.30
N ALA A 604 -21.65 -4.96 23.43
CA ALA A 604 -22.27 -3.66 23.22
C ALA A 604 -23.73 -3.79 22.75
N PHE A 605 -24.01 -4.65 21.76
CA PHE A 605 -25.38 -4.96 21.32
C PHE A 605 -26.25 -5.50 22.48
N TYR A 606 -25.78 -6.55 23.16
CA TYR A 606 -26.49 -7.24 24.22
C TYR A 606 -26.86 -6.29 25.38
N PHE A 607 -25.89 -5.57 25.93
CA PHE A 607 -26.12 -4.68 27.07
C PHE A 607 -26.94 -3.44 26.73
N LEU A 608 -26.74 -2.85 25.54
CA LEU A 608 -27.51 -1.72 25.07
C LEU A 608 -29.00 -2.06 24.90
N CYS A 609 -29.28 -3.18 24.22
CA CYS A 609 -30.64 -3.65 24.00
C CYS A 609 -31.32 -4.05 25.32
N THR A 610 -30.65 -4.87 26.14
CA THR A 610 -31.20 -5.33 27.44
C THR A 610 -31.42 -4.17 28.41
N SER A 611 -30.56 -3.14 28.39
CA SER A 611 -30.74 -1.93 29.20
C SER A 611 -31.85 -1.01 28.70
N ALA A 612 -32.25 -1.11 27.43
CA ALA A 612 -33.37 -0.34 26.87
C ALA A 612 -34.74 -0.96 27.23
N THR A 613 -34.78 -2.28 27.47
CA THR A 613 -36.01 -3.07 27.70
C THR A 613 -36.15 -3.58 29.14
N SER A 614 -35.29 -3.15 30.07
CA SER A 614 -35.29 -3.63 31.46
C SER A 614 -36.37 -3.02 32.37
N ASP A 615 -36.88 -1.83 32.02
CA ASP A 615 -37.98 -1.15 32.71
C ASP A 615 -39.24 -1.26 31.84
N ALA A 616 -40.17 -2.14 32.25
CA ALA A 616 -41.42 -2.38 31.52
C ALA A 616 -42.29 -1.12 31.33
N SER A 617 -42.11 -0.09 32.16
CA SER A 617 -42.83 1.20 32.00
C SER A 617 -42.23 2.09 30.92
N LYS A 618 -41.01 1.79 30.45
CA LYS A 618 -40.24 2.55 29.46
C LYS A 618 -39.76 1.68 28.30
N ASP A 619 -40.33 0.49 28.14
CA ASP A 619 -39.93 -0.45 27.11
C ASP A 619 -40.28 0.07 25.69
N PRO A 620 -39.32 0.18 24.76
CA PRO A 620 -39.57 0.56 23.36
C PRO A 620 -40.57 -0.36 22.64
N PHE A 621 -40.79 -1.59 23.12
CA PHE A 621 -41.67 -2.58 22.51
C PHE A 621 -42.99 -2.79 23.28
N GLY A 622 -43.35 -1.87 24.18
CA GLY A 622 -44.67 -1.85 24.82
C GLY A 622 -44.95 -3.00 25.81
N GLY A 623 -43.90 -3.55 26.43
CA GLY A 623 -43.95 -4.66 27.39
C GLY A 623 -43.35 -5.97 26.87
N TYR A 624 -43.07 -6.06 25.56
CA TYR A 624 -42.52 -7.26 24.90
C TYR A 624 -41.01 -7.22 24.64
N GLY A 625 -40.31 -6.21 25.15
CA GLY A 625 -38.92 -5.94 24.81
C GLY A 625 -37.95 -7.06 25.23
N SER A 626 -38.19 -7.74 26.35
CA SER A 626 -37.41 -8.92 26.76
C SER A 626 -37.41 -9.98 25.66
N ASP A 627 -38.59 -10.31 25.16
CA ASP A 627 -38.80 -11.41 24.21
C ASP A 627 -38.20 -11.06 22.84
N VAL A 628 -38.37 -9.81 22.41
CA VAL A 628 -37.78 -9.27 21.17
C VAL A 628 -36.26 -9.30 21.23
N ILE A 629 -35.66 -8.88 22.35
CA ILE A 629 -34.19 -8.84 22.49
C ILE A 629 -33.61 -10.24 22.68
N ASP A 630 -34.28 -11.16 23.37
CA ASP A 630 -33.86 -12.56 23.46
C ASP A 630 -33.88 -13.24 22.09
N VAL A 631 -34.94 -13.09 21.30
CA VAL A 631 -34.98 -13.58 19.91
C VAL A 631 -33.86 -12.95 19.08
N ALA A 632 -33.63 -11.63 19.20
CA ALA A 632 -32.54 -10.96 18.49
C ALA A 632 -31.15 -11.49 18.89
N ASN A 633 -30.92 -11.80 20.17
CA ASN A 633 -29.69 -12.42 20.67
C ASN A 633 -29.49 -13.83 20.08
N TRP A 634 -30.53 -14.68 20.06
CA TRP A 634 -30.46 -15.99 19.43
C TRP A 634 -30.14 -15.90 17.92
N VAL A 635 -30.79 -14.98 17.20
CA VAL A 635 -30.52 -14.71 15.78
C VAL A 635 -29.08 -14.20 15.58
N TYR A 636 -28.58 -13.32 16.45
CA TYR A 636 -27.20 -12.82 16.38
C TYR A 636 -26.18 -13.95 16.52
N VAL A 637 -26.32 -14.81 17.52
CA VAL A 637 -25.42 -15.95 17.77
C VAL A 637 -25.51 -16.98 16.63
N ALA A 638 -26.71 -17.30 16.15
CA ALA A 638 -26.91 -18.17 14.99
C ALA A 638 -26.25 -17.60 13.72
N THR A 639 -26.33 -16.28 13.52
CA THR A 639 -25.73 -15.58 12.37
C THR A 639 -24.20 -15.61 12.42
N ILE A 640 -23.59 -15.52 13.61
CA ILE A 640 -22.15 -15.81 13.79
C ILE A 640 -21.83 -17.25 13.38
N GLY A 641 -22.63 -18.23 13.81
CA GLY A 641 -22.46 -19.64 13.43
C GLY A 641 -22.48 -19.85 11.92
N VAL A 642 -23.48 -19.29 11.22
CA VAL A 642 -23.58 -19.31 9.75
C VAL A 642 -22.37 -18.62 9.11
N CYS A 643 -21.91 -17.49 9.66
CA CYS A 643 -20.73 -16.78 9.16
C CYS A 643 -19.45 -17.61 9.28
N ILE A 644 -19.25 -18.34 10.39
CA ILE A 644 -18.10 -19.23 10.60
C ILE A 644 -18.14 -20.40 9.60
N VAL A 645 -19.30 -21.03 9.41
CA VAL A 645 -19.46 -22.11 8.42
C VAL A 645 -19.18 -21.60 7.00
N CYS A 646 -19.69 -20.42 6.64
CA CYS A 646 -19.41 -19.80 5.34
C CYS A 646 -17.93 -19.43 5.16
N ALA A 647 -17.23 -19.08 6.24
CA ALA A 647 -15.82 -18.67 6.22
C ALA A 647 -14.84 -19.86 6.16
N LEU A 648 -15.22 -21.01 6.71
CA LEU A 648 -14.48 -22.27 6.63
C LEU A 648 -14.75 -23.05 5.34
N GLY A 649 -15.89 -22.81 4.69
CA GLY A 649 -16.31 -23.48 3.46
C GLY A 649 -15.79 -22.82 2.17
N ASN A 650 -16.68 -22.62 1.21
CA ASN A 650 -16.34 -22.12 -0.12
C ASN A 650 -15.87 -20.66 -0.12
N LYS A 651 -14.99 -20.30 -1.07
CA LYS A 651 -14.59 -18.90 -1.34
C LYS A 651 -15.84 -18.01 -1.54
N PRO A 652 -15.83 -16.72 -1.13
CA PRO A 652 -17.00 -15.83 -1.15
C PRO A 652 -17.74 -15.70 -2.48
N SER A 653 -17.07 -16.00 -3.61
CA SER A 653 -17.70 -16.07 -4.93
C SER A 653 -18.69 -17.24 -5.09
N GLY A 654 -18.46 -18.37 -4.40
CA GLY A 654 -19.35 -19.54 -4.41
C GLY A 654 -20.48 -19.48 -3.38
N SER A 655 -20.29 -18.74 -2.29
CA SER A 655 -21.24 -18.57 -1.18
C SER A 655 -21.83 -17.16 -1.08
N ARG A 656 -21.79 -16.37 -2.18
CA ARG A 656 -22.16 -14.95 -2.23
C ARG A 656 -23.52 -14.63 -1.59
N TRP A 657 -24.54 -15.44 -1.86
CA TRP A 657 -25.89 -15.22 -1.31
C TRP A 657 -25.96 -15.37 0.21
N TRP A 658 -25.23 -16.34 0.78
CA TRP A 658 -25.14 -16.51 2.24
C TRP A 658 -24.43 -15.32 2.90
N TYR A 659 -23.35 -14.81 2.30
CA TYR A 659 -22.70 -13.59 2.80
C TYR A 659 -23.61 -12.36 2.72
N ILE A 660 -24.38 -12.20 1.63
CA ILE A 660 -25.37 -11.12 1.53
C ILE A 660 -26.43 -11.26 2.62
N LEU A 661 -26.99 -12.47 2.84
CA LEU A 661 -27.98 -12.72 3.87
C LEU A 661 -27.44 -12.42 5.27
N VAL A 662 -26.25 -12.90 5.61
CA VAL A 662 -25.57 -12.64 6.89
C VAL A 662 -25.37 -11.14 7.12
N MET A 663 -24.93 -10.39 6.10
CA MET A 663 -24.76 -8.94 6.19
C MET A 663 -26.10 -8.20 6.38
N LEU A 664 -27.17 -8.65 5.71
CA LEU A 664 -28.52 -8.08 5.87
C LEU A 664 -29.12 -8.37 7.25
N VAL A 665 -28.94 -9.58 7.79
CA VAL A 665 -29.39 -9.91 9.15
C VAL A 665 -28.62 -9.09 10.19
N PHE A 666 -27.30 -8.93 10.05
CA PHE A 666 -26.54 -8.04 10.92
C PHE A 666 -26.95 -6.58 10.81
N ALA A 667 -27.28 -6.08 9.60
CA ALA A 667 -27.83 -4.74 9.43
C ALA A 667 -29.18 -4.55 10.13
N ALA A 668 -30.07 -5.55 10.04
CA ALA A 668 -31.36 -5.53 10.74
C ALA A 668 -31.20 -5.55 12.28
N LEU A 669 -30.34 -6.43 12.81
CA LEU A 669 -30.01 -6.48 14.24
C LEU A 669 -29.42 -5.15 14.72
N PHE A 670 -28.50 -4.55 13.95
CA PHE A 670 -27.92 -3.26 14.31
C PHE A 670 -28.94 -2.11 14.18
N GLY A 671 -29.92 -2.22 13.29
CA GLY A 671 -31.10 -1.35 13.25
C GLY A 671 -31.92 -1.38 14.54
N ILE A 672 -32.13 -2.58 15.13
CA ILE A 672 -32.77 -2.73 16.46
C ILE A 672 -31.94 -2.00 17.52
N ALA A 673 -30.61 -2.18 17.54
CA ALA A 673 -29.74 -1.49 18.50
C ALA A 673 -29.76 0.04 18.35
N ILE A 674 -29.81 0.56 17.12
CA ILE A 674 -29.95 2.00 16.84
C ILE A 674 -31.32 2.50 17.34
N TYR A 675 -32.40 1.76 17.13
CA TYR A 675 -33.72 2.09 17.64
C TYR A 675 -33.76 2.12 19.17
N CYS A 676 -33.26 1.06 19.83
CA CYS A 676 -33.10 1.01 21.29
C CYS A 676 -32.25 2.17 21.83
N THR A 677 -31.16 2.53 21.13
CA THR A 677 -30.35 3.72 21.48
C THR A 677 -31.17 4.99 21.39
N GLY A 678 -31.88 5.22 20.29
CA GLY A 678 -32.73 6.40 20.09
C GLY A 678 -33.84 6.52 21.13
N TRP A 679 -34.40 5.39 21.57
CA TRP A 679 -35.40 5.34 22.63
C TRP A 679 -34.83 5.63 24.02
N VAL A 680 -33.67 5.04 24.36
CA VAL A 680 -32.93 5.39 25.59
C VAL A 680 -32.55 6.87 25.60
N VAL A 681 -32.15 7.43 24.44
CA VAL A 681 -31.92 8.88 24.29
C VAL A 681 -33.19 9.66 24.59
N TYR A 682 -34.30 9.32 23.95
CA TYR A 682 -35.59 10.00 24.14
C TYR A 682 -36.02 10.01 25.62
N ASN A 683 -35.99 8.86 26.30
CA ASN A 683 -36.36 8.75 27.71
C ASN A 683 -35.37 9.41 28.69
N SER A 684 -34.14 9.70 28.24
CA SER A 684 -33.09 10.31 29.06
C SER A 684 -33.00 11.83 28.94
N VAL A 685 -33.71 12.44 27.98
CA VAL A 685 -33.73 13.90 27.78
C VAL A 685 -34.99 14.54 28.36
N PRO A 686 -34.93 15.77 28.91
CA PRO A 686 -36.13 16.45 29.39
C PRO A 686 -37.13 16.75 28.26
N HIS A 687 -38.40 16.43 28.46
CA HIS A 687 -39.46 16.72 27.49
C HIS A 687 -40.07 18.14 27.63
N THR A 688 -39.68 18.91 28.64
CA THR A 688 -40.20 20.26 28.90
C THR A 688 -39.10 21.32 28.80
N VAL A 689 -39.44 22.51 28.29
CA VAL A 689 -38.49 23.63 28.15
C VAL A 689 -37.91 24.06 29.50
N ALA A 690 -38.65 23.88 30.59
CA ALA A 690 -38.17 24.14 31.95
C ALA A 690 -37.00 23.21 32.33
N GLY A 691 -37.08 21.92 31.98
CA GLY A 691 -36.04 20.94 32.29
C GLY A 691 -34.71 21.18 31.56
N TRP A 692 -34.71 21.97 30.48
CA TRP A 692 -33.49 22.34 29.74
C TRP A 692 -32.79 23.60 30.28
N LYS A 693 -33.35 24.31 31.26
CA LYS A 693 -32.74 25.55 31.79
C LYS A 693 -31.45 25.26 32.55
N ASP A 694 -31.43 24.18 33.34
CA ASP A 694 -30.33 23.86 34.26
C ASP A 694 -29.45 22.73 33.72
N ILE A 695 -28.78 22.99 32.59
CA ILE A 695 -27.89 22.04 31.89
C ILE A 695 -26.80 21.47 32.81
N LYS A 696 -26.34 22.23 33.83
CA LYS A 696 -25.36 21.77 34.81
C LYS A 696 -25.87 20.59 35.63
N ASP A 697 -27.14 20.62 36.04
CA ASP A 697 -27.76 19.59 36.88
C ASP A 697 -28.14 18.36 36.03
N LEU A 698 -28.51 18.57 34.76
CA LEU A 698 -28.60 17.49 33.78
C LEU A 698 -27.25 16.76 33.60
N LEU A 699 -26.14 17.49 33.47
CA LEU A 699 -24.80 16.90 33.33
C LEU A 699 -24.25 16.27 34.63
N ALA A 700 -24.78 16.65 35.79
CA ALA A 700 -24.52 15.94 37.05
C ALA A 700 -25.14 14.52 37.02
N THR A 701 -26.30 14.37 36.37
CA THR A 701 -26.99 13.08 36.22
C THR A 701 -26.19 12.10 35.37
N SER A 702 -25.88 10.92 35.92
CA SER A 702 -25.01 9.92 35.29
C SER A 702 -25.52 9.43 33.93
N ALA A 703 -26.83 9.19 33.80
CA ALA A 703 -27.46 8.74 32.56
C ALA A 703 -27.30 9.78 31.44
N PHE A 704 -27.76 11.01 31.65
CA PHE A 704 -27.67 12.10 30.67
C PHE A 704 -26.22 12.44 30.31
N ARG A 705 -25.30 12.48 31.29
CA ARG A 705 -23.87 12.69 31.01
C ARG A 705 -23.29 11.61 30.11
N ASN A 706 -23.51 10.34 30.44
CA ASN A 706 -22.99 9.23 29.64
C ASN A 706 -23.60 9.23 28.22
N LEU A 707 -24.87 9.62 28.09
CA LEU A 707 -25.57 9.80 26.83
C LEU A 707 -24.91 10.87 25.94
N VAL A 708 -24.68 12.07 26.49
CA VAL A 708 -24.04 13.19 25.79
C VAL A 708 -22.62 12.83 25.36
N ILE A 709 -21.85 12.17 26.23
CA ILE A 709 -20.50 11.69 25.90
C ILE A 709 -20.56 10.61 24.82
N SER A 710 -21.57 9.73 24.82
CA SER A 710 -21.75 8.67 23.83
C SER A 710 -22.03 9.21 22.43
N ILE A 711 -23.05 10.06 22.30
CA ILE A 711 -23.41 10.71 21.04
C ILE A 711 -22.26 11.61 20.57
N GLY A 712 -21.64 12.34 21.51
CA GLY A 712 -20.47 13.17 21.24
C GLY A 712 -19.32 12.38 20.65
N ALA A 713 -18.90 11.29 21.30
CA ALA A 713 -17.77 10.46 20.86
C ALA A 713 -18.01 9.69 19.55
N THR A 714 -19.25 9.29 19.27
CA THR A 714 -19.60 8.46 18.10
C THR A 714 -20.01 9.29 16.89
N LEU A 715 -21.01 10.18 17.03
CA LEU A 715 -21.57 10.98 15.95
C LEU A 715 -20.98 12.40 15.93
N GLY A 716 -20.88 13.03 17.10
CA GLY A 716 -20.40 14.40 17.25
C GLY A 716 -18.98 14.58 16.71
N LEU A 717 -18.05 13.67 17.03
CA LEU A 717 -16.68 13.71 16.52
C LEU A 717 -16.60 13.50 15.00
N TYR A 718 -17.46 12.67 14.40
CA TYR A 718 -17.49 12.46 12.95
C TYR A 718 -18.01 13.71 12.22
N ILE A 719 -19.12 14.30 12.69
CA ILE A 719 -19.63 15.57 12.16
C ILE A 719 -18.61 16.69 12.33
N MET A 720 -18.10 16.89 13.55
CA MET A 720 -17.19 17.98 13.89
C MET A 720 -15.86 17.88 13.13
N SER A 721 -15.24 16.70 13.07
CA SER A 721 -14.00 16.54 12.31
C SER A 721 -14.20 16.78 10.82
N SER A 722 -15.30 16.30 10.23
CA SER A 722 -15.62 16.53 8.82
C SER A 722 -15.90 17.99 8.49
N LEU A 723 -16.55 18.73 9.40
CA LEU A 723 -16.75 20.17 9.30
C LEU A 723 -15.43 20.95 9.43
N LEU A 724 -14.60 20.64 10.43
CA LEU A 724 -13.27 21.26 10.59
C LEU A 724 -12.36 20.97 9.38
N HIS A 725 -12.52 19.80 8.76
CA HIS A 725 -11.83 19.43 7.53
C HIS A 725 -12.46 20.02 6.26
N LEU A 726 -13.57 20.76 6.35
CA LEU A 726 -14.31 21.35 5.21
C LEU A 726 -14.77 20.31 4.16
N ASP A 727 -15.10 19.09 4.59
CA ASP A 727 -15.62 18.03 3.73
C ASP A 727 -16.74 17.22 4.43
N PRO A 728 -17.93 17.82 4.67
CA PRO A 728 -19.03 17.16 5.38
C PRO A 728 -19.83 16.17 4.51
N TRP A 729 -19.59 16.12 3.19
CA TRP A 729 -20.50 15.49 2.23
C TRP A 729 -20.70 13.99 2.45
N HIS A 730 -19.66 13.29 2.86
CA HIS A 730 -19.72 11.85 3.14
C HIS A 730 -20.60 11.54 4.36
N VAL A 731 -20.69 12.45 5.34
CA VAL A 731 -21.61 12.30 6.48
C VAL A 731 -23.07 12.41 6.00
N LEU A 732 -23.37 13.33 5.08
CA LEU A 732 -24.71 13.52 4.56
C LEU A 732 -25.15 12.41 3.59
N THR A 733 -24.23 11.86 2.80
CA THR A 733 -24.56 10.91 1.71
C THR A 733 -24.37 9.44 2.04
N CYS A 734 -23.47 9.12 2.98
CA CYS A 734 -23.00 7.74 3.21
C CYS A 734 -23.17 7.23 4.65
N PHE A 735 -23.51 8.08 5.63
CA PHE A 735 -23.50 7.70 7.05
C PHE A 735 -24.46 6.56 7.37
N VAL A 736 -25.70 6.60 6.84
CA VAL A 736 -26.72 5.56 7.11
C VAL A 736 -26.27 4.21 6.56
N GLN A 737 -25.74 4.19 5.34
CA GLN A 737 -25.22 2.98 4.69
C GLN A 737 -24.01 2.43 5.48
N TYR A 738 -23.10 3.30 5.92
CA TYR A 738 -21.99 2.90 6.78
C TYR A 738 -22.44 2.31 8.11
N MET A 739 -23.42 2.91 8.79
CA MET A 739 -24.00 2.35 10.03
C MET A 739 -24.58 0.94 9.81
N MET A 740 -25.31 0.71 8.71
CA MET A 740 -25.84 -0.62 8.39
C MET A 740 -24.74 -1.66 8.08
N TYR A 741 -23.62 -1.24 7.48
CA TYR A 741 -22.48 -2.12 7.19
C TYR A 741 -21.49 -2.28 8.36
N LEU A 742 -21.52 -1.40 9.37
CA LEU A 742 -20.64 -1.44 10.55
C LEU A 742 -20.55 -2.81 11.24
N PRO A 743 -21.65 -3.52 11.57
CA PRO A 743 -21.55 -4.87 12.15
C PRO A 743 -20.86 -5.85 11.19
N SER A 744 -21.08 -5.72 9.88
CA SER A 744 -20.41 -6.56 8.88
C SER A 744 -18.90 -6.31 8.83
N PHE A 745 -18.47 -5.06 9.02
CA PHE A 745 -17.05 -4.70 9.07
C PHE A 745 -16.37 -5.25 10.34
N MET A 746 -17.06 -5.20 11.49
CA MET A 746 -16.53 -5.66 12.78
C MET A 746 -16.60 -7.18 12.98
N ILE A 747 -17.55 -7.87 12.33
CA ILE A 747 -17.84 -9.29 12.56
C ILE A 747 -17.49 -10.14 11.33
N VAL A 748 -18.21 -9.93 10.23
CA VAL A 748 -18.15 -10.80 9.04
C VAL A 748 -16.76 -10.77 8.41
N LEU A 749 -16.18 -9.58 8.26
CA LEU A 749 -14.83 -9.44 7.70
C LEU A 749 -13.75 -10.04 8.63
N GLN A 750 -13.86 -9.84 9.95
CA GLN A 750 -12.88 -10.36 10.91
C GLN A 750 -12.92 -11.90 10.96
N ILE A 751 -14.10 -12.50 11.09
CA ILE A 751 -14.28 -13.96 11.06
C ILE A 751 -13.71 -14.53 9.74
N TYR A 752 -14.03 -13.91 8.60
CA TYR A 752 -13.50 -14.37 7.32
C TYR A 752 -11.97 -14.25 7.21
N ALA A 753 -11.41 -13.14 7.69
CA ALA A 753 -9.97 -12.87 7.70
C ALA A 753 -9.19 -13.94 8.50
N PHE A 754 -9.54 -14.12 9.78
CA PHE A 754 -8.90 -15.09 10.66
C PHE A 754 -9.16 -16.55 10.26
N ALA A 755 -10.32 -16.86 9.66
CA ALA A 755 -10.56 -18.19 9.10
C ALA A 755 -9.70 -18.48 7.85
N ASN A 756 -9.21 -17.46 7.16
CA ASN A 756 -8.51 -17.59 5.88
C ASN A 756 -7.06 -17.07 5.90
N LEU A 757 -6.36 -17.19 7.05
CA LEU A 757 -4.93 -16.87 7.17
C LEU A 757 -4.02 -17.68 6.21
N HIS A 758 -4.40 -18.93 5.93
CA HIS A 758 -3.72 -19.82 4.97
C HIS A 758 -3.80 -19.37 3.51
N ASP A 759 -4.77 -18.50 3.15
CA ASP A 759 -4.95 -18.05 1.77
C ASP A 759 -3.93 -16.94 1.46
N LEU A 760 -2.70 -17.34 1.12
CA LEU A 760 -1.66 -16.40 0.67
C LEU A 760 -1.82 -16.04 -0.81
N ALA A 761 -2.90 -16.48 -1.47
CA ALA A 761 -3.14 -16.14 -2.87
C ALA A 761 -3.36 -14.64 -3.01
N TRP A 762 -2.53 -14.02 -3.85
CA TRP A 762 -2.78 -12.69 -4.36
C TRP A 762 -3.99 -12.77 -5.30
N GLY A 763 -4.85 -11.75 -5.30
CA GLY A 763 -6.13 -11.76 -6.02
C GLY A 763 -6.04 -11.73 -7.56
N THR A 764 -4.92 -12.10 -8.16
CA THR A 764 -4.67 -12.08 -9.60
C THR A 764 -5.50 -13.14 -10.34
N LYS A 765 -5.65 -12.97 -11.67
CA LYS A 765 -6.59 -13.76 -12.50
C LYS A 765 -5.83 -14.89 -13.22
N GLY A 766 -5.43 -15.88 -12.41
CA GLY A 766 -4.83 -17.15 -12.82
C GLY A 766 -3.45 -17.02 -13.47
N ASP A 767 -2.88 -18.16 -13.86
CA ASP A 767 -1.72 -18.25 -14.76
C ASP A 767 -2.14 -18.81 -16.12
N THR A 768 -1.46 -18.36 -17.18
CA THR A 768 -1.68 -18.80 -18.56
C THR A 768 -0.33 -19.04 -19.20
N THR A 769 -0.25 -20.07 -20.02
CA THR A 769 0.96 -20.41 -20.75
C THR A 769 1.37 -19.26 -21.67
N VAL A 770 2.66 -18.93 -21.63
CA VAL A 770 3.26 -17.93 -22.51
C VAL A 770 3.40 -18.56 -23.91
N LYS A 771 3.07 -17.81 -24.97
CA LYS A 771 3.30 -18.26 -26.36
C LYS A 771 4.73 -17.90 -26.79
N ASP A 772 5.44 -18.90 -27.28
CA ASP A 772 6.81 -18.82 -27.81
C ASP A 772 6.94 -17.77 -28.94
N LEU A 773 7.88 -16.83 -28.81
CA LEU A 773 8.26 -15.84 -29.85
C LEU A 773 9.57 -16.17 -30.57
N GLY A 774 10.24 -17.25 -30.16
CA GLY A 774 11.55 -17.68 -30.65
C GLY A 774 12.74 -16.91 -30.03
N GLY A 775 13.84 -17.63 -29.82
CA GLY A 775 15.12 -17.09 -29.37
C GLY A 775 16.09 -16.75 -30.51
N THR A 776 17.11 -15.94 -30.23
CA THR A 776 18.17 -15.56 -31.19
C THR A 776 19.54 -16.14 -30.80
N LYS A 777 20.31 -16.62 -31.81
CA LYS A 777 21.64 -17.21 -31.64
C LYS A 777 22.72 -16.37 -32.35
N LYS A 778 23.96 -16.39 -31.83
CA LYS A 778 25.09 -15.60 -32.35
C LYS A 778 25.45 -15.98 -33.79
N THR A 779 25.79 -14.97 -34.58
CA THR A 779 26.55 -15.10 -35.84
C THR A 779 27.68 -14.06 -35.84
N LYS A 780 28.84 -14.38 -36.41
CA LYS A 780 29.96 -13.43 -36.54
C LYS A 780 29.95 -12.79 -37.93
N THR A 781 30.21 -11.48 -37.99
CA THR A 781 30.52 -10.79 -39.26
C THR A 781 31.98 -11.02 -39.66
N ALA A 782 32.30 -10.75 -40.93
CA ALA A 782 33.67 -10.90 -41.46
C ALA A 782 34.71 -10.07 -40.68
N ASP A 783 34.30 -8.92 -40.16
CA ASP A 783 35.13 -8.01 -39.35
C ASP A 783 35.21 -8.39 -37.86
N GLY A 784 34.82 -9.63 -37.50
CA GLY A 784 34.97 -10.19 -36.15
C GLY A 784 33.93 -9.73 -35.11
N LYS A 785 33.06 -8.76 -35.43
CA LYS A 785 31.99 -8.32 -34.52
C LYS A 785 30.89 -9.38 -34.35
N GLU A 786 30.31 -9.42 -33.15
CA GLU A 786 29.17 -10.27 -32.82
C GLU A 786 27.85 -9.60 -33.23
N VAL A 787 27.04 -10.31 -34.02
CA VAL A 787 25.71 -9.85 -34.45
C VAL A 787 24.65 -10.91 -34.18
N LEU A 788 23.43 -10.44 -33.93
CA LEU A 788 22.23 -11.28 -33.93
C LEU A 788 21.40 -11.00 -35.18
N GLU A 789 20.90 -12.05 -35.82
CA GLU A 789 19.88 -11.93 -36.86
C GLU A 789 18.50 -11.83 -36.18
N VAL A 790 17.87 -10.67 -36.32
CA VAL A 790 16.59 -10.34 -35.70
C VAL A 790 15.59 -10.01 -36.80
N ALA A 791 14.51 -10.78 -36.87
CA ALA A 791 13.35 -10.44 -37.70
C ALA A 791 12.64 -9.22 -37.10
N VAL A 792 12.78 -8.05 -37.73
CA VAL A 792 12.22 -6.77 -37.27
C VAL A 792 11.30 -6.22 -38.38
N PRO A 793 10.13 -5.64 -38.05
CA PRO A 793 9.37 -4.85 -39.01
C PRO A 793 10.18 -3.58 -39.34
N THR A 794 10.88 -3.57 -40.47
CA THR A 794 11.83 -2.51 -40.89
C THR A 794 11.20 -1.45 -41.79
N LYS A 795 10.11 -1.79 -42.49
CA LYS A 795 9.41 -0.85 -43.38
C LYS A 795 8.48 0.03 -42.56
N ASP A 796 8.66 1.34 -42.67
CA ASP A 796 7.78 2.34 -42.04
C ASP A 796 6.28 2.11 -42.36
N GLU A 797 5.99 1.53 -43.53
CA GLU A 797 4.63 1.23 -44.01
C GLU A 797 3.97 0.08 -43.23
N ASP A 798 4.68 -1.02 -42.99
CA ASP A 798 4.21 -2.12 -42.14
C ASP A 798 3.96 -1.61 -40.69
N ILE A 799 4.78 -0.67 -40.21
CA ILE A 799 4.65 -0.05 -38.89
C ILE A 799 3.40 0.85 -38.80
N ASP A 800 3.11 1.63 -39.85
CA ASP A 800 1.90 2.46 -39.90
C ASP A 800 0.62 1.62 -40.11
N GLU A 801 0.68 0.57 -40.93
CA GLU A 801 -0.42 -0.40 -41.15
C GLU A 801 -0.87 -1.02 -39.81
N LEU A 802 0.07 -1.54 -39.01
CA LEU A 802 -0.22 -2.06 -37.67
C LEU A 802 -0.84 -0.99 -36.77
N TRP A 803 -0.32 0.25 -36.80
CA TRP A 803 -0.83 1.35 -35.98
C TRP A 803 -2.27 1.75 -36.33
N GLN A 804 -2.61 1.82 -37.62
CA GLN A 804 -3.99 2.07 -38.06
C GLN A 804 -4.94 0.93 -37.65
N HIS A 805 -4.52 -0.32 -37.79
CA HIS A 805 -5.35 -1.46 -37.36
C HIS A 805 -5.50 -1.56 -35.83
N MET A 806 -4.49 -1.17 -35.03
CA MET A 806 -4.65 -1.03 -33.58
C MET A 806 -5.75 -0.03 -33.23
N LYS A 807 -5.78 1.12 -33.93
CA LYS A 807 -6.77 2.18 -33.74
C LYS A 807 -8.19 1.71 -34.10
N GLN A 808 -8.35 1.01 -35.23
CA GLN A 808 -9.64 0.45 -35.67
C GLN A 808 -10.18 -0.61 -34.69
N ASP A 809 -9.31 -1.50 -34.19
CA ASP A 809 -9.72 -2.59 -33.30
C ASP A 809 -10.07 -2.11 -31.88
N ILE A 810 -9.45 -1.01 -31.40
CA ILE A 810 -9.86 -0.34 -30.15
C ILE A 810 -11.24 0.32 -30.29
N ALA A 811 -11.53 0.95 -31.44
CA ALA A 811 -12.80 1.63 -31.69
C ALA A 811 -14.02 0.68 -31.68
N THR A 812 -13.81 -0.62 -31.83
CA THR A 812 -14.86 -1.64 -31.71
C THR A 812 -15.07 -2.04 -30.24
N PRO A 813 -16.26 -1.86 -29.63
CA PRO A 813 -16.51 -2.25 -28.25
C PRO A 813 -16.52 -3.77 -28.06
N GLN A 814 -15.83 -4.29 -27.05
CA GLN A 814 -15.88 -5.71 -26.68
C GLN A 814 -16.63 -5.93 -25.36
N THR A 815 -17.49 -6.95 -25.31
CA THR A 815 -18.19 -7.36 -24.08
C THR A 815 -17.22 -8.01 -23.10
N LYS A 816 -17.10 -7.46 -21.88
CA LYS A 816 -16.13 -7.91 -20.86
C LYS A 816 -16.37 -9.38 -20.42
N THR A 817 -15.57 -10.32 -20.94
CA THR A 817 -15.67 -11.76 -20.61
C THR A 817 -15.12 -12.05 -19.21
N LYS A 818 -15.88 -12.78 -18.38
CA LYS A 818 -15.44 -13.14 -17.01
C LYS A 818 -14.50 -14.34 -17.02
N SER A 819 -13.23 -14.11 -16.73
CA SER A 819 -12.21 -15.16 -16.52
C SER A 819 -12.55 -16.06 -15.31
N LYS A 820 -12.32 -17.37 -15.45
CA LYS A 820 -12.36 -18.37 -14.36
C LYS A 820 -10.92 -18.63 -13.86
N ARG A 821 -10.74 -18.80 -12.54
CA ARG A 821 -9.46 -19.16 -11.91
C ARG A 821 -9.22 -20.67 -11.87
N SER A 822 -7.97 -21.08 -11.72
CA SER A 822 -7.54 -22.48 -11.52
C SER A 822 -6.50 -22.66 -10.40
N ALA A 823 -6.46 -23.88 -9.86
CA ALA A 823 -5.29 -24.66 -9.42
C ALA A 823 -4.37 -24.25 -8.24
N ASP A 824 -4.65 -23.22 -7.43
CA ASP A 824 -3.99 -23.08 -6.11
C ASP A 824 -4.64 -23.97 -5.04
N GLN A 825 -4.25 -25.25 -5.01
CA GLN A 825 -4.74 -26.24 -4.04
C GLN A 825 -3.60 -26.93 -3.23
N LYS A 826 -2.39 -27.06 -3.79
CA LYS A 826 -1.31 -27.90 -3.19
C LYS A 826 -0.61 -27.31 -1.95
N GLN A 827 -0.68 -26.00 -1.72
CA GLN A 827 -0.06 -25.36 -0.55
C GLN A 827 -1.02 -25.22 0.64
N ALA A 828 -2.32 -25.49 0.45
CA ALA A 828 -3.36 -25.28 1.46
C ALA A 828 -3.29 -26.27 2.63
N ASP A 829 -2.89 -27.51 2.36
CA ASP A 829 -3.02 -28.62 3.31
C ASP A 829 -2.03 -28.52 4.50
N HIS A 830 -0.82 -27.99 4.27
CA HIS A 830 0.16 -27.78 5.34
C HIS A 830 -0.27 -26.66 6.32
N PHE A 831 -0.92 -25.60 5.80
CA PHE A 831 -1.36 -24.46 6.62
C PHE A 831 -2.72 -24.68 7.31
N ALA A 832 -3.43 -25.78 7.01
CA ALA A 832 -4.76 -26.06 7.55
C ALA A 832 -4.79 -26.21 9.09
N ASN A 833 -3.75 -26.80 9.69
CA ASN A 833 -3.67 -26.97 11.15
C ASN A 833 -3.41 -25.64 11.88
N ILE A 834 -2.50 -24.81 11.35
CA ILE A 834 -2.20 -23.49 11.94
C ILE A 834 -3.43 -22.58 11.82
N ARG A 835 -4.11 -22.58 10.67
CA ARG A 835 -5.40 -21.90 10.46
C ARG A 835 -6.41 -22.25 11.55
N THR A 836 -6.63 -23.55 11.77
CA THR A 836 -7.60 -24.03 12.76
C THR A 836 -7.22 -23.58 14.17
N ASN A 837 -5.95 -23.73 14.56
CA ASN A 837 -5.49 -23.30 15.88
C ASN A 837 -5.59 -21.78 16.09
N THR A 838 -5.23 -20.96 15.10
CA THR A 838 -5.32 -19.49 15.22
C THR A 838 -6.78 -19.01 15.23
N LEU A 839 -7.66 -19.62 14.41
CA LEU A 839 -9.09 -19.31 14.44
C LEU A 839 -9.73 -19.73 15.76
N LEU A 840 -9.40 -20.93 16.28
CA LEU A 840 -9.88 -21.38 17.59
C LEU A 840 -9.36 -20.51 18.74
N PHE A 841 -8.13 -20.01 18.66
CA PHE A 841 -7.61 -19.04 19.63
C PHE A 841 -8.35 -17.70 19.56
N TYR A 842 -8.55 -17.14 18.35
CA TYR A 842 -9.28 -15.89 18.14
C TYR A 842 -10.74 -15.98 18.60
N LEU A 843 -11.47 -17.02 18.16
CA LEU A 843 -12.84 -17.26 18.55
C LEU A 843 -12.94 -17.61 20.04
N GLY A 844 -12.03 -18.41 20.57
CA GLY A 844 -11.98 -18.81 21.98
C GLY A 844 -11.71 -17.62 22.92
N ALA A 845 -10.79 -16.72 22.56
CA ALA A 845 -10.53 -15.50 23.31
C ALA A 845 -11.76 -14.57 23.33
N ASN A 846 -12.40 -14.36 22.18
CA ASN A 846 -13.63 -13.57 22.08
C ASN A 846 -14.81 -14.24 22.81
N LEU A 847 -14.98 -15.56 22.70
CA LEU A 847 -16.03 -16.30 23.40
C LEU A 847 -15.83 -16.29 24.92
N CYS A 848 -14.58 -16.45 25.39
CA CYS A 848 -14.24 -16.31 26.80
C CYS A 848 -14.60 -14.91 27.32
N LEU A 849 -14.24 -13.85 26.58
CA LEU A 849 -14.59 -12.48 26.93
C LEU A 849 -16.12 -12.28 26.98
N ALA A 850 -16.84 -12.80 25.99
CA ALA A 850 -18.30 -12.76 25.94
C ALA A 850 -18.96 -13.47 27.14
N ILE A 851 -18.54 -14.68 27.48
CA ILE A 851 -19.09 -15.47 28.59
C ILE A 851 -18.75 -14.83 29.95
N VAL A 852 -17.50 -14.41 30.15
CA VAL A 852 -17.05 -13.79 31.41
C VAL A 852 -17.85 -12.52 31.68
N PHE A 853 -18.07 -11.68 30.68
CA PHE A 853 -18.72 -10.38 30.89
C PHE A 853 -20.24 -10.39 30.74
N SER A 854 -20.86 -11.38 30.08
CA SER A 854 -22.33 -11.55 30.10
C SER A 854 -22.86 -12.21 31.38
N SER A 855 -22.02 -12.95 32.11
CA SER A 855 -22.44 -13.69 33.31
C SER A 855 -22.53 -12.82 34.56
N THR A 856 -23.69 -12.19 34.78
CA THR A 856 -23.97 -11.37 35.99
C THR A 856 -23.73 -12.13 37.29
N LYS A 857 -24.10 -13.42 37.36
CA LYS A 857 -23.91 -14.31 38.52
C LYS A 857 -22.45 -14.56 38.89
N LEU A 858 -21.52 -14.44 37.94
CA LEU A 858 -20.09 -14.55 38.21
C LEU A 858 -19.58 -13.30 38.94
N TRP A 859 -19.98 -12.12 38.47
CA TRP A 859 -19.54 -10.84 39.02
C TRP A 859 -20.14 -10.53 40.39
N THR A 860 -21.42 -10.84 40.63
CA THR A 860 -22.04 -10.69 41.95
C THR A 860 -21.34 -11.53 43.01
N LYS A 861 -20.85 -12.73 42.66
CA LYS A 861 -20.13 -13.64 43.57
C LYS A 861 -18.66 -13.24 43.81
N ILE A 862 -18.01 -12.61 42.83
CA ILE A 862 -16.58 -12.23 42.93
C ILE A 862 -16.41 -10.84 43.55
N LEU A 863 -17.16 -9.84 43.08
CA LEU A 863 -16.99 -8.44 43.49
C LEU A 863 -17.97 -7.99 44.59
N HIS A 864 -19.00 -8.78 44.93
CA HIS A 864 -20.04 -8.41 45.90
C HIS A 864 -20.77 -7.10 45.53
N VAL A 865 -20.93 -6.82 44.24
CA VAL A 865 -21.67 -5.64 43.73
C VAL A 865 -22.97 -6.08 43.07
N ASP A 866 -24.01 -5.26 43.20
CA ASP A 866 -25.31 -5.44 42.55
C ASP A 866 -25.20 -5.63 41.04
N GLY A 867 -25.86 -6.68 40.54
CA GLY A 867 -25.73 -7.18 39.17
C GLY A 867 -26.38 -6.34 38.07
N SER A 868 -26.72 -5.07 38.34
CA SER A 868 -27.41 -4.17 37.40
C SER A 868 -26.47 -3.37 36.50
N VAL A 869 -25.17 -3.27 36.84
CA VAL A 869 -24.20 -2.43 36.11
C VAL A 869 -23.06 -3.26 35.51
N SER A 870 -23.00 -3.32 34.18
CA SER A 870 -21.89 -3.96 33.46
C SER A 870 -20.64 -3.07 33.46
N TYR A 871 -19.75 -3.27 34.43
CA TYR A 871 -18.47 -2.57 34.54
C TYR A 871 -17.61 -2.63 33.27
N TYR A 872 -17.67 -3.74 32.54
CA TYR A 872 -16.99 -3.90 31.26
C TYR A 872 -17.56 -3.03 30.16
N SER A 873 -18.89 -2.91 30.07
CA SER A 873 -19.53 -2.00 29.12
C SER A 873 -19.14 -0.55 29.40
N ILE A 874 -19.05 -0.17 30.67
CA ILE A 874 -18.53 1.14 31.09
C ILE A 874 -17.05 1.30 30.71
N ALA A 875 -16.20 0.30 30.97
CA ALA A 875 -14.77 0.36 30.66
C ALA A 875 -14.51 0.47 29.15
N ILE A 876 -15.19 -0.33 28.32
CA ILE A 876 -15.12 -0.23 26.86
C ILE A 876 -15.67 1.10 26.37
N PHE A 877 -16.80 1.55 26.92
CA PHE A 877 -17.39 2.84 26.54
C PHE A 877 -16.40 4.00 26.74
N TRP A 878 -15.79 4.11 27.93
CA TRP A 878 -14.81 5.15 28.23
C TRP A 878 -13.50 4.97 27.44
N ALA A 879 -13.06 3.74 27.18
CA ALA A 879 -11.89 3.49 26.36
C ALA A 879 -12.11 3.89 24.88
N VAL A 880 -13.26 3.53 24.29
CA VAL A 880 -13.65 3.95 22.93
C VAL A 880 -13.82 5.46 22.84
N ALA A 881 -14.42 6.09 23.86
CA ALA A 881 -14.52 7.55 23.93
C ALA A 881 -13.13 8.21 24.01
N GLY A 882 -12.23 7.67 24.85
CA GLY A 882 -10.85 8.16 24.99
C GLY A 882 -10.01 7.99 23.71
N LEU A 883 -10.08 6.83 23.06
CA LEU A 883 -9.42 6.58 21.76
C LEU A 883 -9.97 7.51 20.67
N SER A 884 -11.29 7.73 20.63
CA SER A 884 -11.93 8.63 19.66
C SER A 884 -11.57 10.09 19.92
N ALA A 885 -11.52 10.52 21.18
CA ALA A 885 -11.03 11.85 21.57
C ALA A 885 -9.55 12.04 21.18
N PHE A 886 -8.69 11.04 21.39
CA PHE A 886 -7.29 11.10 20.97
C PHE A 886 -7.14 11.27 19.45
N ARG A 887 -7.91 10.52 18.66
CA ARG A 887 -8.00 10.68 17.19
C ARG A 887 -8.47 12.08 16.79
N PHE A 888 -9.50 12.60 17.44
CA PHE A 888 -10.04 13.93 17.15
C PHE A 888 -9.05 15.06 17.51
N ILE A 889 -8.39 14.97 18.67
CA ILE A 889 -7.37 15.94 19.09
C ILE A 889 -6.19 15.92 18.11
N GLY A 890 -5.71 14.73 17.72
CA GLY A 890 -4.65 14.60 16.70
C GLY A 890 -5.06 15.14 15.33
N SER A 891 -6.29 14.86 14.89
CA SER A 891 -6.85 15.40 13.64
C SER A 891 -6.98 16.93 13.65
N THR A 892 -7.41 17.50 14.78
CA THR A 892 -7.51 18.95 14.97
C THR A 892 -6.12 19.59 15.01
N MET A 893 -5.18 18.99 15.74
CA MET A 893 -3.78 19.41 15.79
C MET A 893 -3.11 19.36 14.42
N TYR A 894 -3.41 18.35 13.59
CA TYR A 894 -2.94 18.30 12.18
C TYR A 894 -3.41 19.52 11.38
N LEU A 895 -4.68 19.94 11.53
CA LEU A 895 -5.19 21.14 10.86
C LEU A 895 -4.48 22.42 11.35
N VAL A 896 -4.26 22.55 12.66
CA VAL A 896 -3.50 23.69 13.23
C VAL A 896 -2.06 23.71 12.70
N MET A 897 -1.36 22.57 12.74
CA MET A 897 0.00 22.45 12.19
C MET A 897 0.07 22.78 10.70
N ARG A 898 -0.97 22.42 9.92
CA ARG A 898 -1.08 22.74 8.49
C ARG A 898 -1.19 24.24 8.22
N LEU A 899 -1.75 25.06 9.13
CA LEU A 899 -1.74 26.53 9.00
C LEU A 899 -0.30 27.08 9.07
N PHE A 900 0.55 26.50 9.91
CA PHE A 900 1.99 26.77 9.97
C PHE A 900 2.79 26.01 8.90
N GLY A 901 2.09 25.32 7.99
CA GLY A 901 2.64 24.70 6.79
C GLY A 901 3.37 23.37 7.03
N HIS A 902 2.89 22.57 7.98
CA HIS A 902 3.09 21.12 8.04
C HIS A 902 2.65 20.42 6.74
#